data_AF-A0AA87C6B0-F1
#
_entry.id   AF-A0AA87C6B0-F1
#
_cell.length_a   1.000
_cell.length_b   1.000
_cell.length_c   1.000
_cell.angle_alpha   90.00
_cell.angle_beta   90.00
_cell.angle_gamma   90.00
#
_symmetry.space_group_name_H-M   'P 1'
#
loop_
_entity.id
_entity.type
_entity.pdbx_description
1 polymer ?
#
loop_
_entity_poly.entity_id
_entity_poly.type
_entity_poly.pdbx_seq_one_letter_code
_entity_poly.pdbx_strand_id
1 'polypeptide(L)'
;MALYDYAGNNNYSVRRIKLEKGTLATDWSPAIEDTDGLITEAKATFERTAQGLRTDLSAIQEYVNKDGQRQDALQRYTREESARQATAVRELVNRDFVGKATYQEDVKGINQRLEAVKTSANKDIASQIASYRQSVDGKFTDISSQITTYKQDVGGQISGLSNRLTSSEQGTTTQISNLSNRINSNKQGTDNQISNLKTQVATNKANADSQFANVTNQLARKVETTDFQRVKETSKLYERILGNSKNGIANTIARMAMTHQLFQVEVSKNDHLKTVQRQLAGSWSVQNINSAGDLISGINLGANGHNRFVGKLTHITGETLIDRAVIKSAMVDKLKTGNFEAGSVTTTILAAEAVTAEKVRFDDAFIRKMTANNAFIDELTSKRIFSTKVESVISSSTFLEAYQGRIGGFTIGRFAQGRGRWISGINQFSVGMGNGEGGGYNGENTAFWANWGYSWNSPGPNAWYVTTSGNMYCRNGADFHGKVDFSNSSRANFYGNTTFSRSPVFSNGIELGSKDVFGDGWNPKGGRNAVVWWNQVGSGSVKYWMEQKSDRRLKENITDTAVKALDKINRLRMVAFDFIESKKHEEIGLIAQEAETIVPRIVSRDPENQDGYLHIDYTALVPYLIKAIQELNQKIEKMEKTIA
;
A
#
# COMPACT_ATOMS: atom_id res chain seq x y z
N MET A 1 -43.56 117.17 65.47
CA MET A 1 -44.56 117.77 64.56
C MET A 1 -45.83 116.94 64.68
N ALA A 2 -46.97 117.57 64.95
CA ALA A 2 -48.26 116.89 65.07
C ALA A 2 -49.14 117.25 63.87
N LEU A 3 -49.93 116.30 63.40
CA LEU A 3 -50.93 116.49 62.35
C LEU A 3 -52.27 116.02 62.92
N TYR A 4 -53.29 116.87 62.84
CA TYR A 4 -54.68 116.55 63.16
C TYR A 4 -55.48 116.61 61.86
N ASP A 5 -56.39 115.66 61.66
CA ASP A 5 -57.18 115.54 60.44
C ASP A 5 -58.41 116.47 60.44
N TYR A 6 -58.76 116.96 59.25
CA TYR A 6 -60.04 117.61 58.98
C TYR A 6 -60.40 117.45 57.50
N ALA A 7 -61.55 116.84 57.23
CA ALA A 7 -62.07 116.49 55.89
C ALA A 7 -61.15 115.52 55.09
N GLY A 8 -61.37 114.22 55.30
CA GLY A 8 -60.51 113.16 54.76
C GLY A 8 -60.51 113.03 53.22
N ASN A 9 -59.38 113.42 52.61
CA ASN A 9 -58.83 112.76 51.42
C ASN A 9 -57.32 113.10 51.30
N ASN A 10 -56.44 112.35 51.99
CA ASN A 10 -55.03 112.75 52.17
C ASN A 10 -54.03 111.61 51.89
N ASN A 11 -53.28 111.74 50.80
CA ASN A 11 -52.18 110.86 50.42
C ASN A 11 -50.85 111.64 50.49
N TYR A 12 -50.19 111.63 51.66
CA TYR A 12 -48.98 112.42 51.91
C TYR A 12 -47.70 111.58 51.78
N SER A 13 -46.90 111.79 50.73
CA SER A 13 -45.54 111.24 50.67
C SER A 13 -44.51 112.29 51.11
N VAL A 14 -44.03 112.20 52.35
CA VAL A 14 -42.88 113.00 52.79
C VAL A 14 -41.61 112.38 52.21
N ARG A 15 -40.84 113.16 51.44
CA ARG A 15 -39.54 112.78 50.86
C ARG A 15 -38.50 113.83 51.21
N ARG A 16 -37.20 113.46 51.20
CA ARG A 16 -36.08 114.32 51.64
C ARG A 16 -36.21 114.82 53.10
N ILE A 17 -36.66 113.94 54.00
CA ILE A 17 -36.54 114.20 55.44
C ILE A 17 -35.04 114.27 55.79
N LYS A 18 -34.64 115.31 56.51
CA LYS A 18 -33.33 115.44 57.15
C LYS A 18 -33.59 115.68 58.64
N LEU A 19 -33.02 114.84 59.52
CA LEU A 19 -32.87 115.19 60.93
C LEU A 19 -31.44 115.69 61.15
N GLU A 20 -31.31 116.92 61.61
CA GLU A 20 -30.03 117.51 62.00
C GLU A 20 -30.18 118.29 63.30
N LYS A 21 -29.06 118.50 64.00
CA LYS A 21 -29.03 119.16 65.31
C LYS A 21 -28.00 120.31 65.28
N GLY A 22 -28.49 121.51 64.99
CA GLY A 22 -27.68 122.73 64.91
C GLY A 22 -28.51 123.98 65.20
N THR A 23 -27.84 125.13 65.25
CA THR A 23 -28.46 126.46 65.47
C THR A 23 -28.80 127.21 64.18
N LEU A 24 -28.41 126.67 63.02
CA LEU A 24 -28.88 127.05 61.70
C LEU A 24 -29.41 125.80 60.98
N ALA A 25 -30.48 125.95 60.22
CA ALA A 25 -30.95 124.93 59.29
C ALA A 25 -30.11 124.98 58.00
N THR A 26 -29.84 123.82 57.41
CA THR A 26 -29.05 123.69 56.18
C THR A 26 -29.82 122.89 55.12
N ASP A 27 -29.45 123.09 53.85
CA ASP A 27 -30.09 122.41 52.73
C ASP A 27 -29.98 120.88 52.81
N TRP A 28 -30.88 120.19 52.07
CA TRP A 28 -30.91 118.74 52.06
C TRP A 28 -29.64 118.13 51.44
N SER A 29 -29.04 117.18 52.15
CA SER A 29 -27.93 116.34 51.71
C SER A 29 -28.30 114.86 51.87
N PRO A 30 -27.71 113.94 51.08
CA PRO A 30 -27.81 112.50 51.34
C PRO A 30 -27.32 112.12 52.75
N ALA A 31 -27.78 110.98 53.26
CA ALA A 31 -27.26 110.43 54.51
C ALA A 31 -25.86 109.84 54.28
N ILE A 32 -24.94 110.06 55.21
CA ILE A 32 -23.56 109.53 55.09
C ILE A 32 -23.55 107.99 55.24
N GLU A 33 -24.51 107.46 55.99
CA GLU A 33 -24.74 106.04 56.23
C GLU A 33 -25.09 105.26 54.95
N ASP A 34 -25.74 105.89 53.96
CA ASP A 34 -25.98 105.28 52.63
C ASP A 34 -24.65 104.98 51.90
N THR A 35 -23.61 105.79 52.17
CA THR A 35 -22.28 105.62 51.56
C THR A 35 -21.46 104.59 52.35
N ASP A 36 -21.48 104.64 53.68
CA ASP A 36 -20.82 103.63 54.54
C ASP A 36 -21.41 102.23 54.35
N GLY A 37 -22.72 102.11 54.06
CA GLY A 37 -23.38 100.86 53.70
C GLY A 37 -22.79 100.23 52.44
N LEU A 38 -22.68 101.00 51.36
CA LEU A 38 -22.07 100.55 50.09
C LEU A 38 -20.58 100.20 50.26
N ILE A 39 -19.83 100.98 51.05
CA ILE A 39 -18.43 100.69 51.37
C ILE A 39 -18.32 99.38 52.18
N THR A 40 -19.24 99.12 53.10
CA THR A 40 -19.28 97.89 53.90
C THR A 40 -19.64 96.67 53.07
N GLU A 41 -20.60 96.75 52.14
CA GLU A 41 -20.94 95.66 51.23
C GLU A 41 -19.82 95.38 50.21
N ALA A 42 -19.21 96.42 49.65
CA ALA A 42 -18.05 96.30 48.78
C ALA A 42 -16.86 95.65 49.51
N LYS A 43 -16.60 96.06 50.76
CA LYS A 43 -15.58 95.45 51.62
C LYS A 43 -15.89 93.97 51.91
N ALA A 44 -17.11 93.63 52.32
CA ALA A 44 -17.49 92.25 52.61
C ALA A 44 -17.39 91.34 51.35
N THR A 45 -17.68 91.89 50.17
CA THR A 45 -17.54 91.18 48.88
C THR A 45 -16.08 91.05 48.47
N PHE A 46 -15.25 92.08 48.69
CA PHE A 46 -13.80 92.02 48.50
C PHE A 46 -13.15 90.99 49.43
N GLU A 47 -13.49 90.99 50.73
CA GLU A 47 -12.98 90.03 51.71
C GLU A 47 -13.39 88.59 51.35
N ARG A 48 -14.64 88.36 50.95
CA ARG A 48 -15.11 87.05 50.47
C ARG A 48 -14.35 86.59 49.21
N THR A 49 -14.06 87.51 48.28
CA THR A 49 -13.30 87.22 47.06
C THR A 49 -11.83 86.93 47.35
N ALA A 50 -11.20 87.73 48.22
CA ALA A 50 -9.83 87.53 48.66
C ALA A 50 -9.66 86.21 49.44
N GLN A 51 -10.65 85.82 50.24
CA GLN A 51 -10.69 84.52 50.92
C GLN A 51 -10.78 83.36 49.92
N GLY A 52 -11.65 83.47 48.90
CA GLY A 52 -11.73 82.50 47.80
C GLY A 52 -10.42 82.35 47.04
N LEU A 53 -9.84 83.46 46.57
CA LEU A 53 -8.53 83.48 45.90
C LEU A 53 -7.41 82.88 46.78
N ARG A 54 -7.47 83.05 48.11
CA ARG A 54 -6.52 82.44 49.04
C ARG A 54 -6.70 80.93 49.16
N THR A 55 -7.93 80.43 49.12
CA THR A 55 -8.23 78.99 49.05
C THR A 55 -7.75 78.39 47.73
N ASP A 56 -8.06 79.03 46.60
CA ASP A 56 -7.64 78.56 45.28
C ASP A 56 -6.11 78.55 45.13
N LEU A 57 -5.43 79.61 45.59
CA LEU A 57 -3.96 79.66 45.61
C LEU A 57 -3.36 78.58 46.52
N SER A 58 -4.02 78.25 47.64
CA SER A 58 -3.58 77.17 48.52
C SER A 58 -3.74 75.79 47.86
N ALA A 59 -4.84 75.56 47.12
CA ALA A 59 -5.05 74.33 46.36
C ALA A 59 -4.07 74.19 45.18
N ILE A 60 -3.78 75.29 44.48
CA ILE A 60 -2.74 75.34 43.44
C ILE A 60 -1.36 75.05 44.04
N GLN A 61 -1.03 75.64 45.20
CA GLN A 61 0.26 75.40 45.85
C GLN A 61 0.37 73.97 46.39
N GLU A 62 -0.70 73.36 46.90
CA GLU A 62 -0.71 71.93 47.23
C GLU A 62 -0.52 71.05 45.97
N TYR A 63 -1.17 71.40 44.85
CA TYR A 63 -0.99 70.71 43.58
C TYR A 63 0.46 70.80 43.09
N VAL A 64 1.09 71.98 43.14
CA VAL A 64 2.49 72.20 42.74
C VAL A 64 3.47 71.50 43.69
N ASN A 65 3.25 71.57 45.01
CA ASN A 65 4.08 70.86 46.00
C ASN A 65 4.06 69.33 45.78
N LYS A 66 2.95 68.78 45.27
CA LYS A 66 2.81 67.37 44.90
C LYS A 66 3.35 67.03 43.50
N ASP A 67 3.86 67.98 42.72
CA ASP A 67 4.29 67.70 41.34
C ASP A 67 5.54 66.82 41.28
N GLY A 68 6.54 67.07 42.14
CA GLY A 68 7.70 66.19 42.27
C GLY A 68 7.30 64.75 42.59
N GLN A 69 6.32 64.54 43.48
CA GLN A 69 5.79 63.22 43.80
C GLN A 69 5.07 62.56 42.60
N ARG A 70 4.36 63.33 41.77
CA ARG A 70 3.75 62.82 40.53
C ARG A 70 4.79 62.45 39.49
N GLN A 71 5.82 63.29 39.31
CA GLN A 71 6.93 63.01 38.39
C GLN A 71 7.72 61.78 38.81
N ASP A 72 8.05 61.65 40.10
CA ASP A 72 8.72 60.46 40.65
C ASP A 72 7.86 59.20 40.52
N ALA A 73 6.55 59.29 40.79
CA ALA A 73 5.63 58.16 40.61
C ALA A 73 5.56 57.71 39.13
N LEU A 74 5.49 58.66 38.19
CA LEU A 74 5.47 58.38 36.75
C LEU A 74 6.81 57.81 36.26
N GLN A 75 7.95 58.37 36.68
CA GLN A 75 9.27 57.84 36.39
C GLN A 75 9.45 56.43 36.97
N ARG A 76 9.01 56.21 38.21
CA ARG A 76 9.08 54.92 38.88
C ARG A 76 8.22 53.88 38.16
N TYR A 77 6.97 54.20 37.84
CA TYR A 77 6.09 53.32 37.05
C TYR A 77 6.72 52.98 35.70
N THR A 78 7.27 53.98 34.99
CA THR A 78 7.93 53.77 33.69
C THR A 78 9.14 52.85 33.81
N ARG A 79 9.97 52.99 34.86
CA ARG A 79 11.12 52.12 35.13
C ARG A 79 10.70 50.70 35.53
N GLU A 80 9.73 50.56 36.44
CA GLU A 80 9.23 49.26 36.89
C GLU A 80 8.56 48.48 35.75
N GLU A 81 7.72 49.14 34.94
CA GLU A 81 7.06 48.50 33.81
C GLU A 81 8.05 48.18 32.68
N SER A 82 8.99 49.06 32.37
CA SER A 82 10.08 48.74 31.41
C SER A 82 10.90 47.53 31.87
N ALA A 83 11.18 47.41 33.18
CA ALA A 83 11.90 46.27 33.76
C ALA A 83 11.08 44.96 33.71
N ARG A 84 9.75 45.03 33.93
CA ARG A 84 8.84 43.88 33.75
C ARG A 84 8.80 43.42 32.30
N GLN A 85 8.59 44.33 31.36
CA GLN A 85 8.53 44.01 29.93
C GLN A 85 9.88 43.44 29.43
N ALA A 86 11.01 44.01 29.86
CA ALA A 86 12.34 43.48 29.55
C ALA A 86 12.57 42.07 30.15
N THR A 87 12.09 41.83 31.37
CA THR A 87 12.15 40.49 32.00
C THR A 87 11.28 39.48 31.25
N ALA A 88 10.03 39.82 30.92
CA ALA A 88 9.11 38.96 30.18
C ALA A 88 9.64 38.60 28.78
N VAL A 89 10.21 39.57 28.06
CA VAL A 89 10.90 39.32 26.78
C VAL A 89 12.10 38.40 26.96
N ARG A 90 12.89 38.58 28.02
CA ARG A 90 14.06 37.73 28.32
C ARG A 90 13.66 36.30 28.68
N GLU A 91 12.60 36.11 29.46
CA GLU A 91 12.04 34.80 29.78
C GLU A 91 11.49 34.09 28.54
N LEU A 92 10.78 34.81 27.67
CA LEU A 92 10.30 34.28 26.39
C LEU A 92 11.46 33.88 25.46
N VAL A 93 12.47 34.74 25.29
CA VAL A 93 13.66 34.42 24.49
C VAL A 93 14.44 33.24 25.08
N ASN A 94 14.59 33.15 26.40
CA ASN A 94 15.22 32.01 27.06
C ASN A 94 14.44 30.70 26.80
N ARG A 95 13.11 30.72 26.99
CA ARG A 95 12.24 29.55 26.77
C ARG A 95 12.29 29.09 25.31
N ASP A 96 12.21 30.02 24.37
CA ASP A 96 12.17 29.71 22.94
C ASP A 96 13.56 29.26 22.44
N PHE A 97 14.65 29.77 23.03
CA PHE A 97 16.02 29.26 22.80
C PHE A 97 16.21 27.85 23.36
N VAL A 98 15.73 27.56 24.58
CA VAL A 98 15.74 26.21 25.17
C VAL A 98 14.94 25.23 24.31
N GLY A 99 13.71 25.60 23.89
CA GLY A 99 12.90 24.77 23.01
C GLY A 99 13.58 24.49 21.66
N LYS A 100 14.27 25.47 21.09
CA LYS A 100 15.09 25.30 19.88
C LYS A 100 16.29 24.38 20.10
N ALA A 101 16.96 24.47 21.26
CA ALA A 101 18.08 23.60 21.62
C ALA A 101 17.62 22.15 21.80
N THR A 102 16.52 21.92 22.55
CA THR A 102 15.90 20.59 22.70
C THR A 102 15.50 20.02 21.34
N TYR A 103 14.87 20.79 20.47
CA TYR A 103 14.52 20.33 19.11
C TYR A 103 15.75 19.94 18.27
N GLN A 104 16.86 20.68 18.38
CA GLN A 104 18.11 20.31 17.71
C GLN A 104 18.75 19.04 18.28
N GLU A 105 18.64 18.81 19.59
CA GLU A 105 19.08 17.58 20.25
C GLU A 105 18.20 16.38 19.88
N ASP A 106 16.88 16.54 19.86
CA ASP A 106 15.92 15.53 19.39
C ASP A 106 16.18 15.13 17.94
N VAL A 107 16.36 16.11 17.03
CA VAL A 107 16.70 15.83 15.62
C VAL A 107 18.04 15.10 15.50
N LYS A 108 19.04 15.45 16.32
CA LYS A 108 20.32 14.74 16.37
C LYS A 108 20.16 13.30 16.87
N GLY A 109 19.36 13.08 17.92
CA GLY A 109 19.03 11.76 18.46
C GLY A 109 18.22 10.90 17.49
N ILE A 110 17.28 11.50 16.75
CA ILE A 110 16.51 10.84 15.67
C ILE A 110 17.46 10.41 14.55
N ASN A 111 18.37 11.28 14.10
CA ASN A 111 19.35 10.94 13.05
C ASN A 111 20.31 9.81 13.51
N GLN A 112 20.76 9.83 14.77
CA GLN A 112 21.57 8.74 15.34
C GLN A 112 20.79 7.42 15.39
N ARG A 113 19.52 7.44 15.81
CA ARG A 113 18.64 6.26 15.80
C ARG A 113 18.37 5.76 14.38
N LEU A 114 18.20 6.65 13.41
CA LEU A 114 17.97 6.30 12.00
C LEU A 114 19.18 5.58 11.38
N GLU A 115 20.40 6.12 11.57
CA GLU A 115 21.62 5.47 11.09
C GLU A 115 21.92 4.16 11.84
N ALA A 116 21.57 4.05 13.12
CA ALA A 116 21.66 2.79 13.87
C ALA A 116 20.67 1.74 13.34
N VAL A 117 19.40 2.11 13.08
CA VAL A 117 18.38 1.23 12.48
C VAL A 117 18.78 0.78 11.08
N LYS A 118 19.25 1.71 10.24
CA LYS A 118 19.81 1.44 8.90
C LYS A 118 21.00 0.47 8.96
N THR A 119 21.88 0.62 9.94
CA THR A 119 23.03 -0.27 10.15
C THR A 119 22.59 -1.67 10.61
N SER A 120 21.62 -1.78 11.53
CA SER A 120 21.04 -3.07 11.91
C SER A 120 20.35 -3.74 10.73
N ALA A 121 19.44 -3.04 10.06
CA ALA A 121 18.70 -3.57 8.91
C ALA A 121 19.64 -4.06 7.80
N ASN A 122 20.71 -3.33 7.50
CA ASN A 122 21.73 -3.79 6.54
C ASN A 122 22.45 -5.07 7.01
N LYS A 123 22.77 -5.19 8.31
CA LYS A 123 23.38 -6.39 8.89
C LYS A 123 22.40 -7.58 8.88
N ASP A 124 21.14 -7.34 9.21
CA ASP A 124 20.09 -8.36 9.27
C ASP A 124 19.74 -8.88 7.87
N ILE A 125 19.63 -7.98 6.88
CA ILE A 125 19.48 -8.32 5.45
C ILE A 125 20.71 -9.09 4.94
N ALA A 126 21.93 -8.64 5.23
CA ALA A 126 23.15 -9.36 4.84
C ALA A 126 23.21 -10.76 5.47
N SER A 127 22.78 -10.91 6.72
CA SER A 127 22.70 -12.22 7.39
C SER A 127 21.64 -13.12 6.75
N GLN A 128 20.45 -12.60 6.41
CA GLN A 128 19.41 -13.36 5.73
C GLN A 128 19.86 -13.80 4.32
N ILE A 129 20.54 -12.93 3.57
CA ILE A 129 21.13 -13.26 2.26
C ILE A 129 22.20 -14.36 2.42
N ALA A 130 23.05 -14.28 3.44
CA ALA A 130 24.06 -15.30 3.72
C ALA A 130 23.43 -16.65 4.08
N SER A 131 22.42 -16.69 4.96
CA SER A 131 21.70 -17.93 5.31
C SER A 131 20.92 -18.51 4.13
N TYR A 132 20.28 -17.69 3.31
CA TYR A 132 19.59 -18.14 2.10
C TYR A 132 20.60 -18.72 1.09
N ARG A 133 21.71 -18.03 0.86
CA ARG A 133 22.81 -18.53 0.01
C ARG A 133 23.34 -19.86 0.53
N GLN A 134 23.64 -19.98 1.82
CA GLN A 134 24.13 -21.23 2.41
C GLN A 134 23.12 -22.39 2.26
N SER A 135 21.82 -22.12 2.35
CA SER A 135 20.76 -23.11 2.09
C SER A 135 20.70 -23.53 0.61
N VAL A 136 20.90 -22.58 -0.31
CA VAL A 136 20.95 -22.84 -1.77
C VAL A 136 22.22 -23.61 -2.15
N ASP A 137 23.39 -23.19 -1.66
CA ASP A 137 24.68 -23.84 -1.88
C ASP A 137 24.68 -25.27 -1.29
N GLY A 138 24.02 -25.48 -0.14
CA GLY A 138 23.75 -26.80 0.43
C GLY A 138 22.90 -27.69 -0.48
N LYS A 139 21.75 -27.19 -0.96
CA LYS A 139 20.90 -27.93 -1.91
C LYS A 139 21.60 -28.25 -3.23
N PHE A 140 22.43 -27.34 -3.75
CA PHE A 140 23.27 -27.62 -4.92
C PHE A 140 24.32 -28.70 -4.64
N THR A 141 24.86 -28.76 -3.42
CA THR A 141 25.78 -29.82 -2.98
C THR A 141 25.07 -31.18 -2.93
N ASP A 142 23.88 -31.24 -2.32
CA ASP A 142 23.05 -32.46 -2.26
C ASP A 142 22.69 -32.97 -3.66
N ILE A 143 22.22 -32.08 -4.54
CA ILE A 143 21.88 -32.41 -5.93
C ILE A 143 23.11 -32.89 -6.71
N SER A 144 24.28 -32.24 -6.52
CA SER A 144 25.53 -32.66 -7.17
C SER A 144 26.02 -34.02 -6.68
N SER A 145 25.81 -34.32 -5.39
CA SER A 145 26.07 -35.64 -4.80
C SER A 145 25.16 -36.71 -5.42
N GLN A 146 23.84 -36.47 -5.46
CA GLN A 146 22.86 -37.37 -6.08
C GLN A 146 23.17 -37.64 -7.57
N ILE A 147 23.49 -36.60 -8.35
CA ILE A 147 23.91 -36.73 -9.75
C ILE A 147 25.18 -37.58 -9.87
N THR A 148 26.12 -37.45 -8.93
CA THR A 148 27.35 -38.25 -8.91
C THR A 148 27.06 -39.72 -8.61
N THR A 149 26.19 -40.02 -7.65
CA THR A 149 25.73 -41.39 -7.36
C THR A 149 25.00 -42.00 -8.56
N TYR A 150 24.01 -41.32 -9.14
CA TYR A 150 23.31 -41.81 -10.34
C TYR A 150 24.27 -42.08 -11.51
N LYS A 151 25.28 -41.22 -11.70
CA LYS A 151 26.31 -41.40 -12.73
C LYS A 151 27.21 -42.62 -12.45
N GLN A 152 27.53 -42.91 -11.20
CA GLN A 152 28.27 -44.12 -10.81
C GLN A 152 27.43 -45.38 -11.01
N ASP A 153 26.17 -45.39 -10.55
CA ASP A 153 25.27 -46.54 -10.67
C ASP A 153 24.99 -46.89 -12.14
N VAL A 154 24.64 -45.89 -12.96
CA VAL A 154 24.43 -46.07 -14.41
C VAL A 154 25.73 -46.51 -15.09
N GLY A 155 26.89 -45.97 -14.70
CA GLY A 155 28.20 -46.42 -15.19
C GLY A 155 28.49 -47.89 -14.85
N GLY A 156 28.13 -48.32 -13.64
CA GLY A 156 28.22 -49.72 -13.19
C GLY A 156 27.27 -50.65 -13.97
N GLN A 157 26.02 -50.23 -14.18
CA GLN A 157 25.04 -50.97 -14.99
C GLN A 157 25.50 -51.14 -16.44
N ILE A 158 25.98 -50.06 -17.08
CA ILE A 158 26.53 -50.09 -18.45
C ILE A 158 27.76 -51.03 -18.51
N SER A 159 28.66 -50.95 -17.53
CA SER A 159 29.84 -51.84 -17.45
C SER A 159 29.44 -53.31 -17.29
N GLY A 160 28.46 -53.61 -16.45
CA GLY A 160 27.92 -54.95 -16.26
C GLY A 160 27.23 -55.51 -17.52
N LEU A 161 26.51 -54.67 -18.26
CA LEU A 161 25.93 -55.04 -19.56
C LEU A 161 27.01 -55.28 -20.63
N SER A 162 28.03 -54.41 -20.70
CA SER A 162 29.16 -54.54 -21.63
C SER A 162 29.93 -55.85 -21.40
N ASN A 163 30.22 -56.20 -20.15
CA ASN A 163 30.86 -57.46 -19.78
C ASN A 163 30.00 -58.67 -20.17
N ARG A 164 28.68 -58.62 -19.92
CA ARG A 164 27.74 -59.70 -20.31
C ARG A 164 27.65 -59.88 -21.83
N LEU A 165 27.64 -58.78 -22.59
CA LEU A 165 27.66 -58.81 -24.05
C LEU A 165 28.98 -59.44 -24.55
N THR A 166 30.13 -58.96 -24.06
CA THR A 166 31.46 -59.49 -24.41
C THR A 166 31.56 -61.00 -24.18
N SER A 167 31.09 -61.50 -23.03
CA SER A 167 31.06 -62.94 -22.73
C SER A 167 30.11 -63.71 -23.65
N SER A 168 28.98 -63.11 -24.06
CA SER A 168 28.03 -63.71 -25.00
C SER A 168 28.60 -63.78 -26.42
N GLU A 169 29.33 -62.75 -26.86
CA GLU A 169 30.05 -62.71 -28.14
C GLU A 169 31.17 -63.75 -28.19
N GLN A 170 31.97 -63.87 -27.12
CA GLN A 170 33.01 -64.89 -26.99
C GLN A 170 32.42 -66.32 -27.01
N GLY A 171 31.33 -66.55 -26.27
CA GLY A 171 30.62 -67.83 -26.28
C GLY A 171 30.07 -68.19 -27.66
N THR A 172 29.44 -67.22 -28.34
CA THR A 172 28.91 -67.38 -29.70
C THR A 172 30.03 -67.65 -30.72
N THR A 173 31.15 -66.92 -30.64
CA THR A 173 32.34 -67.12 -31.47
C THR A 173 32.93 -68.52 -31.28
N THR A 174 32.97 -69.00 -30.04
CA THR A 174 33.42 -70.36 -29.70
C THR A 174 32.48 -71.43 -30.30
N GLN A 175 31.17 -71.22 -30.24
CA GLN A 175 30.18 -72.12 -30.87
C GLN A 175 30.33 -72.14 -32.41
N ILE A 176 30.49 -70.98 -33.04
CA ILE A 176 30.71 -70.86 -34.50
C ILE A 176 32.01 -71.55 -34.91
N SER A 177 33.10 -71.39 -34.15
CA SER A 177 34.37 -72.09 -34.38
C SER A 177 34.20 -73.61 -34.29
N ASN A 178 33.54 -74.11 -33.24
CA ASN A 178 33.26 -75.54 -33.05
C ASN A 178 32.37 -76.12 -34.17
N LEU A 179 31.37 -75.37 -34.65
CA LEU A 179 30.56 -75.76 -35.79
C LEU A 179 31.37 -75.79 -37.09
N SER A 180 32.20 -74.77 -37.33
CA SER A 180 33.08 -74.69 -38.50
C SER A 180 34.07 -75.85 -38.57
N ASN A 181 34.68 -76.20 -37.43
CA ASN A 181 35.56 -77.36 -37.31
C ASN A 181 34.83 -78.68 -37.62
N ARG A 182 33.61 -78.87 -37.07
CA ARG A 182 32.78 -80.05 -37.37
C ARG A 182 32.38 -80.13 -38.84
N ILE A 183 32.04 -79.01 -39.46
CA ILE A 183 31.72 -78.94 -40.91
C ILE A 183 32.94 -79.32 -41.74
N ASN A 184 34.13 -78.81 -41.39
CA ASN A 184 35.37 -79.14 -42.08
C ASN A 184 35.74 -80.63 -41.94
N SER A 185 35.64 -81.21 -40.74
CA SER A 185 35.88 -82.65 -40.53
C SER A 185 34.87 -83.52 -41.29
N ASN A 186 33.59 -83.15 -41.27
CA ASN A 186 32.55 -83.86 -42.04
C ASN A 186 32.84 -83.78 -43.54
N LYS A 187 33.17 -82.60 -44.05
CA LYS A 187 33.56 -82.42 -45.46
C LYS A 187 34.77 -83.26 -45.83
N GLN A 188 35.83 -83.25 -45.03
CA GLN A 188 37.03 -84.07 -45.29
C GLN A 188 36.70 -85.57 -45.28
N GLY A 189 35.83 -86.03 -44.36
CA GLY A 189 35.31 -87.39 -44.35
C GLY A 189 34.55 -87.75 -45.63
N THR A 190 33.67 -86.87 -46.10
CA THR A 190 32.92 -87.02 -47.36
C THR A 190 33.84 -87.00 -48.58
N ASP A 191 34.80 -86.08 -48.66
CA ASP A 191 35.76 -85.99 -49.76
C ASP A 191 36.64 -87.27 -49.82
N ASN A 192 37.05 -87.81 -48.67
CA ASN A 192 37.75 -89.08 -48.56
C ASN A 192 36.88 -90.28 -49.03
N GLN A 193 35.60 -90.33 -48.63
CA GLN A 193 34.67 -91.35 -49.11
C GLN A 193 34.47 -91.29 -50.63
N ILE A 194 34.30 -90.09 -51.20
CA ILE A 194 34.20 -89.86 -52.65
C ILE A 194 35.49 -90.29 -53.36
N SER A 195 36.66 -89.99 -52.79
CA SER A 195 37.96 -90.40 -53.34
C SER A 195 38.12 -91.94 -53.35
N ASN A 196 37.74 -92.61 -52.26
CA ASN A 196 37.75 -94.06 -52.16
C ASN A 196 36.78 -94.71 -53.16
N LEU A 197 35.55 -94.19 -53.27
CA LEU A 197 34.57 -94.65 -54.26
C LEU A 197 35.05 -94.45 -55.70
N LYS A 198 35.63 -93.28 -56.01
CA LYS A 198 36.23 -92.98 -57.32
C LYS A 198 37.37 -93.95 -57.65
N THR A 199 38.20 -94.29 -56.67
CA THR A 199 39.28 -95.27 -56.80
C THR A 199 38.72 -96.67 -57.03
N GLN A 200 37.73 -97.11 -56.25
CA GLN A 200 37.08 -98.42 -56.43
C GLN A 200 36.38 -98.52 -57.80
N VAL A 201 35.73 -97.47 -58.28
CA VAL A 201 35.12 -97.42 -59.62
C VAL A 201 36.20 -97.51 -60.71
N ALA A 202 37.34 -96.84 -60.55
CA ALA A 202 38.46 -96.95 -61.48
C ALA A 202 39.05 -98.38 -61.52
N THR A 203 39.25 -99.01 -60.34
CA THR A 203 39.70 -100.41 -60.24
C THR A 203 38.68 -101.38 -60.83
N ASN A 204 37.38 -101.20 -60.55
CA ASN A 204 36.31 -102.02 -61.12
C ASN A 204 36.26 -101.88 -62.64
N LYS A 205 36.44 -100.67 -63.19
CA LYS A 205 36.57 -100.45 -64.63
C LYS A 205 37.80 -101.14 -65.20
N ALA A 206 38.98 -100.97 -64.61
CA ALA A 206 40.21 -101.62 -65.09
C ALA A 206 40.11 -103.16 -65.08
N ASN A 207 39.46 -103.72 -64.06
CA ASN A 207 39.15 -105.15 -63.99
C ASN A 207 38.17 -105.59 -65.09
N ALA A 208 37.10 -104.82 -65.33
CA ALA A 208 36.13 -105.10 -66.39
C ALA A 208 36.78 -104.99 -67.78
N ASP A 209 37.56 -103.93 -68.05
CA ASP A 209 38.32 -103.75 -69.28
C ASP A 209 39.29 -104.91 -69.51
N SER A 210 39.96 -105.39 -68.45
CA SER A 210 40.86 -106.55 -68.50
C SER A 210 40.12 -107.87 -68.74
N GLN A 211 38.92 -108.05 -68.19
CA GLN A 211 38.05 -109.19 -68.47
C GLN A 211 37.55 -109.15 -69.92
N PHE A 212 37.10 -107.99 -70.42
CA PHE A 212 36.75 -107.81 -71.83
C PHE A 212 37.93 -108.08 -72.76
N ALA A 213 39.14 -107.63 -72.42
CA ALA A 213 40.35 -107.95 -73.19
C ALA A 213 40.68 -109.45 -73.17
N ASN A 214 40.49 -110.14 -72.04
CA ASN A 214 40.69 -111.59 -71.94
C ASN A 214 39.64 -112.35 -72.77
N VAL A 215 38.35 -112.01 -72.65
CA VAL A 215 37.26 -112.59 -73.46
C VAL A 215 37.48 -112.29 -74.96
N THR A 216 37.95 -111.09 -75.32
CA THR A 216 38.29 -110.73 -76.70
C THR A 216 39.46 -111.57 -77.22
N ASN A 217 40.50 -111.81 -76.42
CA ASN A 217 41.61 -112.68 -76.79
C ASN A 217 41.22 -114.17 -76.87
N GLN A 218 40.33 -114.65 -75.99
CA GLN A 218 39.78 -115.99 -76.08
C GLN A 218 38.89 -116.16 -77.31
N LEU A 219 38.06 -115.15 -77.63
CA LEU A 219 37.26 -115.12 -78.84
C LEU A 219 38.16 -115.05 -80.08
N ALA A 220 39.19 -114.21 -80.10
CA ALA A 220 40.16 -114.14 -81.19
C ALA A 220 40.89 -115.46 -81.40
N ARG A 221 41.32 -116.16 -80.33
CA ARG A 221 41.89 -117.52 -80.43
C ARG A 221 40.89 -118.58 -80.84
N LYS A 222 39.61 -118.44 -80.48
CA LYS A 222 38.54 -119.34 -80.93
C LYS A 222 38.18 -119.10 -82.40
N VAL A 223 38.23 -117.85 -82.86
CA VAL A 223 38.15 -117.47 -84.27
C VAL A 223 39.37 -118.02 -85.01
N GLU A 224 40.61 -117.75 -84.57
CA GLU A 224 41.81 -118.32 -85.19
C GLU A 224 41.82 -119.84 -85.21
N THR A 225 41.30 -120.55 -84.20
CA THR A 225 41.22 -122.03 -84.27
C THR A 225 40.07 -122.52 -85.15
N THR A 226 38.98 -121.77 -85.28
CA THR A 226 37.88 -122.06 -86.23
C THR A 226 38.34 -121.77 -87.67
N ASP A 227 38.99 -120.64 -87.90
CA ASP A 227 39.57 -120.24 -89.17
C ASP A 227 40.83 -121.06 -89.50
N PHE A 228 41.60 -121.56 -88.54
CA PHE A 228 42.69 -122.52 -88.81
C PHE A 228 42.15 -123.91 -89.14
N GLN A 229 41.03 -124.36 -88.57
CA GLN A 229 40.36 -125.58 -89.05
C GLN A 229 39.79 -125.36 -90.47
N ARG A 230 39.06 -124.26 -90.70
CA ARG A 230 38.55 -123.88 -92.01
C ARG A 230 39.68 -123.74 -93.04
N VAL A 231 40.77 -123.07 -92.71
CA VAL A 231 41.97 -122.93 -93.57
C VAL A 231 42.73 -124.24 -93.70
N LYS A 232 42.69 -125.17 -92.74
CA LYS A 232 43.28 -126.52 -92.89
C LYS A 232 42.47 -127.42 -93.82
N GLU A 233 41.16 -127.25 -93.87
CA GLU A 233 40.30 -127.90 -94.88
C GLU A 233 40.42 -127.21 -96.24
N THR A 234 40.49 -125.87 -96.26
CA THR A 234 40.58 -125.09 -97.51
C THR A 234 42.00 -125.11 -98.11
N SER A 235 43.08 -125.23 -97.32
CA SER A 235 44.46 -125.30 -97.83
C SER A 235 44.80 -126.66 -98.41
N LYS A 236 44.22 -127.75 -97.88
CA LYS A 236 44.19 -129.05 -98.56
C LYS A 236 43.49 -129.01 -99.93
N LEU A 237 42.68 -127.99 -100.20
CA LEU A 237 42.06 -127.71 -101.50
C LEU A 237 42.88 -126.73 -102.36
N TYR A 238 43.59 -125.77 -101.74
CA TYR A 238 44.43 -124.80 -102.45
C TYR A 238 45.92 -125.15 -102.57
N GLU A 239 46.34 -126.34 -102.19
CA GLU A 239 47.68 -126.92 -102.44
C GLU A 239 47.97 -127.17 -103.95
N ARG A 240 47.24 -126.51 -104.87
CA ARG A 240 47.16 -126.87 -106.30
C ARG A 240 47.13 -125.69 -107.30
N ILE A 241 46.90 -124.42 -106.89
CA ILE A 241 46.67 -123.31 -107.85
C ILE A 241 47.32 -121.97 -107.41
N LEU A 242 48.56 -121.71 -107.88
CA LEU A 242 49.21 -120.37 -108.01
C LEU A 242 49.48 -119.57 -106.69
N GLY A 243 50.34 -118.52 -106.60
CA GLY A 243 51.37 -118.00 -107.51
C GLY A 243 51.80 -116.52 -107.27
N ASN A 244 52.92 -116.26 -106.56
CA ASN A 244 53.79 -115.04 -106.56
C ASN A 244 53.32 -113.59 -106.20
N SER A 245 53.79 -113.09 -105.04
CA SER A 245 54.68 -111.88 -104.85
C SER A 245 54.23 -110.37 -104.77
N LYS A 246 54.88 -109.62 -103.84
CA LYS A 246 55.41 -108.20 -103.85
C LYS A 246 54.62 -106.89 -103.49
N ASN A 247 55.06 -106.27 -102.36
CA ASN A 247 55.61 -104.89 -102.08
C ASN A 247 54.94 -103.50 -102.39
N GLY A 248 55.11 -102.53 -101.46
CA GLY A 248 55.09 -101.02 -101.60
C GLY A 248 54.47 -100.28 -100.37
N ILE A 249 54.98 -99.25 -99.64
CA ILE A 249 55.88 -98.05 -99.80
C ILE A 249 55.15 -96.79 -100.34
N ALA A 250 55.27 -95.50 -99.89
CA ALA A 250 55.64 -94.77 -98.63
C ALA A 250 55.47 -93.21 -98.83
N ASN A 251 55.92 -92.33 -97.87
CA ASN A 251 56.27 -90.87 -98.02
C ASN A 251 55.13 -89.77 -98.10
N THR A 252 55.25 -88.43 -97.81
CA THR A 252 56.36 -87.52 -97.34
C THR A 252 55.97 -86.04 -96.89
N ILE A 253 56.56 -85.52 -95.79
CA ILE A 253 57.14 -84.14 -95.44
C ILE A 253 56.28 -82.80 -95.48
N ALA A 254 56.81 -81.63 -95.00
CA ALA A 254 56.10 -80.37 -94.61
C ALA A 254 56.92 -79.00 -94.57
N ARG A 255 56.25 -77.84 -94.25
CA ARG A 255 56.68 -76.47 -93.69
C ARG A 255 57.13 -75.25 -94.57
N MET A 256 56.66 -74.00 -94.22
CA MET A 256 57.18 -72.58 -94.47
C MET A 256 56.19 -71.48 -93.90
N ALA A 257 56.28 -70.11 -93.85
CA ALA A 257 57.24 -68.96 -94.02
C ALA A 257 56.68 -67.60 -93.40
N MET A 258 57.30 -66.38 -93.56
CA MET A 258 56.85 -65.02 -93.03
C MET A 258 57.35 -63.75 -93.82
N THR A 259 56.73 -62.52 -93.71
CA THR A 259 57.34 -61.11 -93.67
C THR A 259 56.40 -59.86 -93.93
N HIS A 260 56.80 -58.60 -93.51
CA HIS A 260 56.75 -57.24 -94.17
C HIS A 260 56.46 -55.91 -93.33
N GLN A 261 56.39 -54.69 -93.94
CA GLN A 261 56.86 -53.34 -93.43
C GLN A 261 55.90 -52.07 -93.39
N LEU A 262 56.36 -50.97 -92.71
CA LEU A 262 56.39 -49.49 -93.07
C LEU A 262 55.32 -48.44 -92.63
N PHE A 263 55.73 -47.21 -92.18
CA PHE A 263 55.24 -45.83 -92.56
C PHE A 263 55.92 -44.62 -91.82
N GLN A 264 55.75 -43.36 -92.29
CA GLN A 264 56.20 -42.04 -91.71
C GLN A 264 55.18 -40.89 -91.92
N VAL A 265 55.22 -39.81 -91.10
CA VAL A 265 54.53 -38.49 -91.32
C VAL A 265 55.33 -37.31 -90.66
N GLU A 266 55.27 -36.10 -91.25
CA GLU A 266 55.87 -34.82 -90.78
C GLU A 266 54.81 -33.69 -90.76
N VAL A 267 54.85 -32.72 -89.81
CA VAL A 267 53.91 -31.56 -89.78
C VAL A 267 54.50 -30.23 -89.27
N SER A 268 54.60 -29.26 -90.19
CA SER A 268 54.53 -27.78 -90.02
C SER A 268 55.65 -26.98 -89.31
N LYS A 269 55.85 -25.75 -89.83
CA LYS A 269 56.56 -24.63 -89.20
C LYS A 269 55.54 -23.67 -88.57
N ASN A 270 55.96 -22.93 -87.55
CA ASN A 270 55.30 -21.70 -87.10
C ASN A 270 56.39 -20.72 -86.64
N ASP A 271 56.32 -19.45 -87.07
CA ASP A 271 57.38 -18.49 -86.78
C ASP A 271 57.39 -18.06 -85.30
N HIS A 272 58.60 -17.89 -84.77
CA HIS A 272 58.91 -17.35 -83.43
C HIS A 272 58.35 -18.10 -82.18
N LEU A 273 57.88 -19.35 -82.29
CA LEU A 273 57.53 -20.19 -81.12
C LEU A 273 58.38 -21.47 -81.03
N LYS A 274 59.12 -21.63 -79.92
CA LYS A 274 59.95 -22.81 -79.61
C LYS A 274 59.23 -23.82 -78.72
N THR A 275 58.30 -24.56 -79.32
CA THR A 275 57.71 -25.75 -78.70
C THR A 275 58.52 -27.00 -79.08
N VAL A 276 58.93 -27.79 -78.08
CA VAL A 276 59.63 -29.06 -78.24
C VAL A 276 58.69 -30.20 -77.88
N GLN A 277 58.35 -31.04 -78.85
CA GLN A 277 57.69 -32.33 -78.63
C GLN A 277 58.74 -33.44 -78.61
N ARG A 278 58.68 -34.33 -77.61
CA ARG A 278 59.54 -35.51 -77.53
C ARG A 278 58.72 -36.76 -77.23
N GLN A 279 58.76 -37.70 -78.17
CA GLN A 279 58.27 -39.06 -78.00
C GLN A 279 59.46 -39.99 -77.70
N LEU A 280 59.29 -40.84 -76.70
CA LEU A 280 60.17 -41.95 -76.34
C LEU A 280 59.30 -43.19 -76.09
N ALA A 281 59.88 -44.38 -76.11
CA ALA A 281 59.13 -45.60 -75.78
C ALA A 281 58.53 -45.50 -74.37
N GLY A 282 57.21 -45.39 -74.26
CA GLY A 282 56.50 -45.21 -72.98
C GLY A 282 56.50 -43.78 -72.40
N SER A 283 56.83 -42.73 -73.17
CA SER A 283 56.64 -41.34 -72.70
C SER A 283 56.37 -40.36 -73.84
N TRP A 284 55.44 -39.44 -73.59
CA TRP A 284 55.12 -38.32 -74.48
C TRP A 284 55.23 -37.02 -73.69
N SER A 285 55.97 -36.05 -74.22
CA SER A 285 56.05 -34.72 -73.62
C SER A 285 56.02 -33.61 -74.66
N VAL A 286 55.36 -32.51 -74.30
CA VAL A 286 55.33 -31.25 -75.05
C VAL A 286 55.74 -30.14 -74.08
N GLN A 287 56.74 -29.35 -74.47
CA GLN A 287 57.37 -28.34 -73.63
C GLN A 287 57.52 -27.04 -74.41
N ASN A 288 57.18 -25.92 -73.80
CA ASN A 288 57.45 -24.59 -74.34
C ASN A 288 58.59 -23.97 -73.53
N ILE A 289 59.71 -23.68 -74.18
CA ILE A 289 60.99 -23.36 -73.53
C ILE A 289 61.51 -21.99 -73.97
N ASN A 290 62.12 -21.25 -73.05
CA ASN A 290 62.69 -19.92 -73.34
C ASN A 290 64.16 -20.03 -73.78
N SER A 291 64.91 -20.91 -73.11
CA SER A 291 66.32 -21.18 -73.32
C SER A 291 66.64 -22.66 -73.06
N ALA A 292 67.90 -23.08 -73.23
CA ALA A 292 68.30 -24.45 -72.94
C ALA A 292 68.28 -24.72 -71.43
N GLY A 293 67.26 -25.47 -70.96
CA GLY A 293 67.07 -25.86 -69.56
C GLY A 293 65.95 -25.11 -68.82
N ASP A 294 65.40 -24.04 -69.39
CA ASP A 294 64.26 -23.29 -68.82
C ASP A 294 62.93 -23.70 -69.47
N LEU A 295 61.89 -23.93 -68.65
CA LEU A 295 60.60 -24.47 -69.08
C LEU A 295 59.45 -23.56 -68.63
N ILE A 296 58.89 -22.84 -69.59
CA ILE A 296 57.79 -21.87 -69.40
C ILE A 296 56.50 -22.61 -69.03
N SER A 297 56.23 -23.70 -69.77
CA SER A 297 55.11 -24.61 -69.53
C SER A 297 55.34 -25.94 -70.23
N GLY A 298 54.66 -26.99 -69.79
CA GLY A 298 54.72 -28.28 -70.46
C GLY A 298 53.84 -29.35 -69.81
N ILE A 299 53.54 -30.37 -70.62
CA ILE A 299 52.84 -31.59 -70.21
C ILE A 299 53.82 -32.74 -70.43
N ASN A 300 54.05 -33.55 -69.41
CA ASN A 300 54.80 -34.80 -69.50
C ASN A 300 53.91 -35.96 -69.05
N LEU A 301 53.69 -36.93 -69.94
CA LEU A 301 52.95 -38.15 -69.70
C LEU A 301 53.92 -39.33 -69.68
N GLY A 302 53.95 -40.07 -68.57
CA GLY A 302 54.82 -41.23 -68.37
C GLY A 302 54.00 -42.52 -68.26
N ALA A 303 54.43 -43.60 -68.90
CA ALA A 303 53.78 -44.90 -68.82
C ALA A 303 53.78 -45.52 -67.39
N ASN A 304 54.54 -44.94 -66.46
CA ASN A 304 54.51 -45.25 -65.02
C ASN A 304 53.45 -44.41 -64.24
N GLY A 305 52.53 -43.75 -64.93
CA GLY A 305 51.47 -42.91 -64.35
C GLY A 305 51.94 -41.59 -63.72
N HIS A 306 53.24 -41.30 -63.71
CA HIS A 306 53.79 -40.07 -63.12
C HIS A 306 53.68 -38.89 -64.10
N ASN A 307 52.46 -38.40 -64.27
CA ASN A 307 52.15 -37.28 -65.14
C ASN A 307 52.49 -35.96 -64.46
N ARG A 308 53.22 -35.08 -65.15
CA ARG A 308 53.63 -33.76 -64.64
C ARG A 308 53.17 -32.65 -65.57
N PHE A 309 52.29 -31.81 -65.06
CA PHE A 309 51.93 -30.52 -65.65
C PHE A 309 52.81 -29.43 -65.04
N VAL A 310 53.31 -28.51 -65.86
CA VAL A 310 54.11 -27.35 -65.43
C VAL A 310 53.64 -26.11 -66.18
N GLY A 311 53.50 -24.99 -65.48
CA GLY A 311 53.07 -23.72 -66.03
C GLY A 311 52.59 -22.80 -64.91
N LYS A 312 52.31 -21.52 -65.22
CA LYS A 312 51.84 -20.54 -64.23
C LYS A 312 50.38 -20.76 -63.80
N LEU A 313 49.55 -21.26 -64.71
CA LEU A 313 48.14 -21.60 -64.49
C LEU A 313 47.81 -22.87 -65.28
N THR A 314 47.03 -23.77 -64.66
CA THR A 314 46.39 -24.91 -65.35
C THR A 314 44.91 -24.80 -65.06
N HIS A 315 44.10 -24.53 -66.09
CA HIS A 315 42.64 -24.50 -65.94
C HIS A 315 42.07 -25.88 -66.25
N ILE A 316 41.15 -26.34 -65.41
CA ILE A 316 40.49 -27.64 -65.48
C ILE A 316 38.99 -27.38 -65.36
N THR A 317 38.17 -28.04 -66.20
CA THR A 317 36.71 -27.87 -66.21
C THR A 317 36.04 -28.60 -65.04
N GLY A 318 34.81 -28.18 -64.71
CA GLY A 318 34.11 -28.50 -63.45
C GLY A 318 33.72 -29.97 -63.19
N GLU A 319 34.11 -30.92 -64.05
CA GLU A 319 33.73 -32.34 -63.94
C GLU A 319 34.89 -33.24 -63.47
N THR A 320 36.06 -32.67 -63.15
CA THR A 320 37.26 -33.47 -62.83
C THR A 320 37.24 -34.04 -61.40
N LEU A 321 37.17 -35.36 -61.31
CA LEU A 321 37.42 -36.14 -60.09
C LEU A 321 38.93 -36.38 -59.89
N ILE A 322 39.42 -36.29 -58.65
CA ILE A 322 40.80 -36.64 -58.29
C ILE A 322 40.81 -37.50 -57.02
N ASP A 323 41.00 -38.80 -57.18
CA ASP A 323 41.07 -39.73 -56.04
C ASP A 323 42.36 -39.52 -55.22
N ARG A 324 42.20 -39.33 -53.91
CA ARG A 324 43.30 -39.24 -52.92
C ARG A 324 44.34 -38.14 -53.23
N ALA A 325 43.88 -36.99 -53.68
CA ALA A 325 44.74 -35.83 -53.92
C ALA A 325 45.51 -35.38 -52.66
N VAL A 326 46.84 -35.23 -52.77
CA VAL A 326 47.69 -34.61 -51.74
C VAL A 326 48.03 -33.19 -52.19
N ILE A 327 47.44 -32.20 -51.52
CA ILE A 327 47.53 -30.78 -51.92
C ILE A 327 48.36 -30.03 -50.87
N LYS A 328 49.46 -29.40 -51.29
CA LYS A 328 50.36 -28.67 -50.37
C LYS A 328 49.78 -27.32 -49.93
N SER A 329 49.02 -26.67 -50.79
CA SER A 329 48.28 -25.43 -50.51
C SER A 329 47.20 -25.23 -51.58
N ALA A 330 46.04 -24.72 -51.20
CA ALA A 330 44.97 -24.33 -52.11
C ALA A 330 44.14 -23.19 -51.50
N MET A 331 43.59 -22.34 -52.37
CA MET A 331 42.49 -21.43 -52.03
C MET A 331 41.22 -22.07 -52.60
N VAL A 332 40.25 -22.36 -51.73
CA VAL A 332 39.02 -23.09 -52.09
C VAL A 332 37.82 -22.23 -51.73
N ASP A 333 36.99 -21.89 -52.72
CA ASP A 333 35.76 -21.09 -52.53
C ASP A 333 34.76 -21.81 -51.62
N LYS A 334 34.50 -23.09 -51.90
CA LYS A 334 33.56 -23.95 -51.16
C LYS A 334 34.14 -25.34 -50.98
N LEU A 335 34.33 -25.77 -49.74
CA LEU A 335 34.73 -27.12 -49.37
C LEU A 335 33.52 -27.87 -48.79
N LYS A 336 33.22 -29.05 -49.33
CA LYS A 336 32.25 -30.00 -48.76
C LYS A 336 32.95 -31.34 -48.55
N THR A 337 33.02 -31.79 -47.31
CA THR A 337 33.67 -33.04 -46.90
C THR A 337 32.87 -33.69 -45.75
N GLY A 338 33.00 -35.01 -45.56
CA GLY A 338 32.45 -35.70 -44.40
C GLY A 338 33.25 -35.45 -43.13
N ASN A 339 34.58 -35.45 -43.24
CA ASN A 339 35.52 -35.15 -42.15
C ASN A 339 36.45 -34.00 -42.58
N PHE A 340 36.73 -33.07 -41.68
CA PHE A 340 37.75 -32.04 -41.86
C PHE A 340 38.67 -31.99 -40.64
N GLU A 341 39.90 -32.46 -40.81
CA GLU A 341 40.92 -32.48 -39.76
C GLU A 341 41.91 -31.34 -40.00
N ALA A 342 41.98 -30.40 -39.05
CA ALA A 342 42.81 -29.21 -39.13
C ALA A 342 43.29 -28.80 -37.73
N GLY A 343 44.56 -28.40 -37.60
CA GLY A 343 45.13 -27.97 -36.32
C GLY A 343 44.57 -26.65 -35.80
N SER A 344 44.06 -25.79 -36.69
CA SER A 344 43.27 -24.60 -36.36
C SER A 344 42.42 -24.18 -37.56
N VAL A 345 41.33 -23.46 -37.31
CA VAL A 345 40.47 -22.84 -38.34
C VAL A 345 40.16 -21.41 -37.91
N THR A 346 40.53 -20.44 -38.75
CA THR A 346 40.31 -19.02 -38.50
C THR A 346 39.23 -18.51 -39.47
N THR A 347 38.16 -17.93 -38.94
CA THR A 347 37.12 -17.25 -39.74
C THR A 347 36.72 -15.93 -39.10
N THR A 348 36.33 -14.96 -39.93
CA THR A 348 35.73 -13.68 -39.50
C THR A 348 34.26 -13.84 -39.15
N ILE A 349 33.56 -14.78 -39.79
CA ILE A 349 32.11 -15.02 -39.60
C ILE A 349 31.87 -16.52 -39.47
N LEU A 350 31.13 -16.90 -38.44
CA LEU A 350 30.50 -18.20 -38.29
C LEU A 350 29.02 -17.93 -38.07
N ALA A 351 28.14 -18.46 -38.91
CA ALA A 351 26.71 -18.23 -38.77
C ALA A 351 26.15 -18.93 -37.52
N ALA A 352 25.02 -18.44 -37.00
CA ALA A 352 24.26 -19.17 -36.00
C ALA A 352 23.95 -20.60 -36.51
N GLU A 353 23.98 -21.58 -35.62
CA GLU A 353 23.74 -23.01 -35.91
C GLU A 353 24.73 -23.68 -36.88
N ALA A 354 25.73 -22.97 -37.42
CA ALA A 354 26.73 -23.54 -38.35
C ALA A 354 27.67 -24.60 -37.74
N VAL A 355 27.62 -24.82 -36.41
CA VAL A 355 28.34 -25.89 -35.71
C VAL A 355 27.36 -26.63 -34.79
N THR A 356 26.61 -27.57 -35.37
CA THR A 356 25.83 -28.57 -34.62
C THR A 356 26.74 -29.71 -34.21
N ALA A 357 27.15 -29.78 -32.93
CA ALA A 357 27.97 -30.87 -32.42
C ALA A 357 27.66 -31.22 -30.96
N GLU A 358 27.54 -32.53 -30.69
CA GLU A 358 27.25 -33.11 -29.36
C GLU A 358 28.35 -32.81 -28.31
N LYS A 359 29.59 -32.54 -28.77
CA LYS A 359 30.80 -32.51 -27.93
C LYS A 359 31.72 -31.31 -28.23
N VAL A 360 31.16 -30.09 -28.33
CA VAL A 360 31.97 -28.86 -28.41
C VAL A 360 32.68 -28.63 -27.06
N ARG A 361 33.99 -28.80 -27.01
CA ARG A 361 34.79 -28.53 -25.81
C ARG A 361 35.25 -27.07 -25.77
N PHE A 362 34.42 -26.21 -25.19
CA PHE A 362 34.84 -24.88 -24.74
C PHE A 362 35.89 -25.00 -23.64
N ASP A 363 36.83 -24.05 -23.57
CA ASP A 363 37.82 -23.94 -22.50
C ASP A 363 37.54 -22.74 -21.59
N ASP A 364 38.25 -22.67 -20.47
CA ASP A 364 38.08 -21.59 -19.49
C ASP A 364 38.45 -20.21 -20.06
N ALA A 365 39.26 -20.10 -21.11
CA ALA A 365 39.61 -18.83 -21.73
C ALA A 365 38.50 -18.32 -22.65
N PHE A 366 37.84 -19.24 -23.39
CA PHE A 366 36.61 -18.97 -24.12
C PHE A 366 35.49 -18.54 -23.16
N ILE A 367 35.24 -19.30 -22.09
CA ILE A 367 34.21 -18.99 -21.10
C ILE A 367 34.50 -17.64 -20.44
N ARG A 368 35.75 -17.37 -20.01
CA ARG A 368 36.11 -16.06 -19.42
C ARG A 368 35.97 -14.90 -20.39
N LYS A 369 36.26 -15.06 -21.69
CA LYS A 369 35.96 -14.02 -22.70
C LYS A 369 34.46 -13.76 -22.87
N MET A 370 33.65 -14.80 -22.75
CA MET A 370 32.18 -14.70 -22.85
C MET A 370 31.55 -14.06 -21.61
N THR A 371 32.11 -14.30 -20.41
CA THR A 371 31.61 -13.71 -19.15
C THR A 371 32.20 -12.35 -18.81
N ALA A 372 33.42 -12.02 -19.25
CA ALA A 372 34.04 -10.72 -19.01
C ALA A 372 33.49 -9.59 -19.92
N ASN A 373 32.66 -9.94 -20.90
CA ASN A 373 32.00 -8.96 -21.76
C ASN A 373 30.65 -8.57 -21.14
N ASN A 374 30.66 -7.60 -20.23
CA ASN A 374 29.51 -7.23 -19.37
C ASN A 374 28.19 -7.17 -20.13
N ALA A 375 28.14 -6.56 -21.32
CA ALA A 375 26.93 -6.44 -22.12
C ALA A 375 26.20 -7.78 -22.38
N PHE A 376 26.93 -8.90 -22.53
CA PHE A 376 26.33 -10.22 -22.70
C PHE A 376 25.74 -10.76 -21.39
N ILE A 377 26.42 -10.54 -20.26
CA ILE A 377 25.90 -10.88 -18.92
C ILE A 377 24.70 -10.00 -18.57
N ASP A 378 24.75 -8.70 -18.89
CA ASP A 378 23.67 -7.75 -18.68
C ASP A 378 22.46 -8.07 -19.56
N GLU A 379 22.63 -8.52 -20.80
CA GLU A 379 21.50 -8.97 -21.64
C GLU A 379 20.92 -10.32 -21.16
N LEU A 380 21.75 -11.28 -20.73
CA LEU A 380 21.28 -12.56 -20.20
C LEU A 380 20.56 -12.39 -18.85
N THR A 381 21.10 -11.55 -17.97
CA THR A 381 20.50 -11.27 -16.66
C THR A 381 19.31 -10.33 -16.78
N SER A 382 19.33 -9.30 -17.62
CA SER A 382 18.15 -8.45 -17.83
C SER A 382 17.00 -9.21 -18.48
N LYS A 383 17.21 -10.09 -19.46
CA LYS A 383 16.15 -10.95 -20.01
C LYS A 383 15.60 -11.92 -18.95
N ARG A 384 16.46 -12.52 -18.12
CA ARG A 384 16.02 -13.43 -17.04
C ARG A 384 15.28 -12.69 -15.93
N ILE A 385 15.80 -11.56 -15.46
CA ILE A 385 15.15 -10.68 -14.47
C ILE A 385 13.85 -10.12 -15.02
N PHE A 386 13.80 -9.70 -16.29
CA PHE A 386 12.58 -9.22 -16.94
C PHE A 386 11.54 -10.34 -17.04
N SER A 387 11.91 -11.57 -17.42
CA SER A 387 10.99 -12.71 -17.43
C SER A 387 10.41 -12.99 -16.02
N THR A 388 11.27 -13.17 -15.01
CA THR A 388 10.81 -13.39 -13.61
C THR A 388 9.99 -12.22 -13.07
N LYS A 389 10.32 -10.98 -13.46
CA LYS A 389 9.62 -9.77 -13.03
C LYS A 389 8.32 -9.55 -13.80
N VAL A 390 8.20 -9.99 -15.05
CA VAL A 390 6.96 -9.96 -15.83
C VAL A 390 6.00 -11.07 -15.38
N GLU A 391 6.50 -12.29 -15.09
CA GLU A 391 5.66 -13.34 -14.50
C GLU A 391 5.12 -12.92 -13.12
N SER A 392 5.95 -12.33 -12.25
CA SER A 392 5.50 -11.83 -10.94
C SER A 392 4.65 -10.55 -11.01
N VAL A 393 4.83 -9.68 -12.00
CA VAL A 393 3.98 -8.49 -12.21
C VAL A 393 2.66 -8.83 -12.92
N ILE A 394 2.61 -9.81 -13.82
CA ILE A 394 1.34 -10.27 -14.41
C ILE A 394 0.53 -11.09 -13.39
N SER A 395 1.16 -11.73 -12.41
CA SER A 395 0.50 -12.32 -11.24
C SER A 395 0.19 -11.31 -10.10
N SER A 396 0.45 -10.01 -10.29
CA SER A 396 0.43 -9.03 -9.19
C SER A 396 -0.94 -8.72 -8.59
N SER A 397 -2.05 -8.97 -9.30
CA SER A 397 -3.40 -8.72 -8.79
C SER A 397 -3.68 -9.45 -7.46
N THR A 398 -3.06 -10.61 -7.25
CA THR A 398 -3.23 -11.44 -6.03
C THR A 398 -2.05 -11.41 -5.06
N PHE A 399 -0.94 -10.71 -5.38
CA PHE A 399 0.26 -10.74 -4.52
C PHE A 399 -0.03 -10.23 -3.10
N LEU A 400 -0.72 -9.09 -2.99
CA LEU A 400 -1.14 -8.53 -1.69
C LEU A 400 -2.35 -9.25 -1.08
N GLU A 401 -3.09 -10.06 -1.84
CA GLU A 401 -4.18 -10.91 -1.31
C GLU A 401 -3.66 -12.18 -0.62
N ALA A 402 -2.55 -12.73 -1.13
CA ALA A 402 -1.84 -13.85 -0.54
C ALA A 402 -0.94 -13.45 0.64
N TYR A 403 -0.47 -12.20 0.67
CA TYR A 403 0.47 -11.71 1.67
C TYR A 403 -0.13 -11.63 3.09
N GLN A 404 0.57 -12.23 4.05
CA GLN A 404 0.33 -12.10 5.49
C GLN A 404 1.69 -11.86 6.16
N GLY A 405 1.84 -10.75 6.88
CA GLY A 405 3.16 -10.28 7.34
C GLY A 405 3.16 -8.77 7.63
N ARG A 406 4.36 -8.16 7.71
CA ARG A 406 4.51 -6.72 7.96
C ARG A 406 5.00 -5.94 6.74
N ILE A 407 4.28 -4.89 6.38
CA ILE A 407 4.60 -3.97 5.30
C ILE A 407 4.48 -2.52 5.80
N GLY A 408 5.52 -1.69 5.60
CA GLY A 408 5.51 -0.28 5.99
C GLY A 408 5.30 0.01 7.48
N GLY A 409 5.50 -0.97 8.37
CA GLY A 409 5.20 -0.87 9.82
C GLY A 409 3.82 -1.39 10.22
N PHE A 410 2.92 -1.62 9.26
CA PHE A 410 1.62 -2.24 9.47
C PHE A 410 1.69 -3.76 9.31
N THR A 411 0.79 -4.48 10.00
CA THR A 411 0.64 -5.93 9.90
C THR A 411 -0.62 -6.24 9.07
N ILE A 412 -0.48 -7.04 8.00
CA ILE A 412 -1.59 -7.61 7.24
C ILE A 412 -1.83 -9.05 7.71
N GLY A 413 -3.09 -9.41 7.94
CA GLY A 413 -3.48 -10.72 8.45
C GLY A 413 -4.90 -11.14 8.08
N ARG A 414 -5.37 -12.22 8.71
CA ARG A 414 -6.69 -12.85 8.50
C ARG A 414 -7.39 -13.03 9.84
N PHE A 415 -8.72 -12.99 9.88
CA PHE A 415 -9.44 -13.24 11.13
C PHE A 415 -9.38 -14.73 11.49
N ALA A 416 -9.21 -15.03 12.78
CA ALA A 416 -9.01 -16.41 13.25
C ALA A 416 -10.18 -17.36 12.96
N GLN A 417 -11.39 -16.81 12.75
CA GLN A 417 -12.60 -17.56 12.39
C GLN A 417 -12.73 -17.85 10.87
N GLY A 418 -11.66 -17.69 10.08
CA GLY A 418 -11.54 -18.31 8.75
C GLY A 418 -12.19 -17.59 7.57
N ARG A 419 -12.73 -16.38 7.76
CA ARG A 419 -13.15 -15.47 6.68
C ARG A 419 -12.58 -14.08 6.91
N GLY A 420 -12.32 -13.34 5.83
CA GLY A 420 -11.84 -11.97 5.86
C GLY A 420 -10.37 -11.75 6.24
N ARG A 421 -9.95 -10.52 5.97
CA ARG A 421 -8.58 -10.00 6.00
C ARG A 421 -8.57 -8.67 6.73
N TRP A 422 -7.46 -8.34 7.36
CA TRP A 422 -7.27 -7.07 8.06
C TRP A 422 -5.88 -6.47 7.82
N ILE A 423 -5.79 -5.15 7.96
CA ILE A 423 -4.54 -4.41 8.15
C ILE A 423 -4.61 -3.65 9.47
N SER A 424 -3.55 -3.74 10.27
CA SER A 424 -3.49 -3.24 11.65
C SER A 424 -2.09 -2.74 12.00
N GLY A 425 -1.92 -2.12 13.17
CA GLY A 425 -0.60 -1.81 13.72
C GLY A 425 0.25 -3.04 14.10
N ILE A 426 1.30 -2.81 14.90
CA ILE A 426 2.21 -3.85 15.43
C ILE A 426 1.47 -4.91 16.26
N ASN A 427 0.44 -4.50 17.00
CA ASN A 427 -0.54 -5.35 17.67
C ASN A 427 -1.85 -5.29 16.87
N GLN A 428 -2.40 -6.45 16.52
CA GLN A 428 -3.61 -6.58 15.70
C GLN A 428 -4.88 -6.00 16.35
N PHE A 429 -4.90 -5.84 17.68
CA PHE A 429 -6.05 -5.30 18.40
C PHE A 429 -5.96 -3.79 18.68
N SER A 430 -4.79 -3.16 18.53
CA SER A 430 -4.59 -1.76 18.95
C SER A 430 -5.25 -0.75 18.02
N VAL A 431 -5.12 -0.91 16.70
CA VAL A 431 -5.79 -0.07 15.68
C VAL A 431 -5.69 -0.74 14.32
N GLY A 432 -6.80 -0.83 13.58
CA GLY A 432 -6.83 -1.45 12.25
C GLY A 432 -8.18 -1.36 11.53
N MET A 433 -8.24 -1.97 10.34
CA MET A 433 -9.42 -2.06 9.48
C MET A 433 -9.54 -3.45 8.83
N GLY A 434 -10.78 -3.87 8.58
CA GLY A 434 -11.12 -5.14 7.95
C GLY A 434 -11.58 -4.97 6.50
N ASN A 435 -11.47 -6.01 5.67
CA ASN A 435 -11.92 -6.01 4.28
C ASN A 435 -13.45 -6.14 4.10
N GLY A 436 -14.24 -5.93 5.16
CA GLY A 436 -15.70 -6.12 5.18
C GLY A 436 -16.15 -7.57 5.38
N GLU A 437 -15.24 -8.55 5.34
CA GLU A 437 -15.51 -9.97 5.62
C GLU A 437 -14.97 -10.40 6.99
N GLY A 438 -15.46 -11.54 7.49
CA GLY A 438 -15.06 -12.13 8.76
C GLY A 438 -16.22 -12.17 9.76
N GLY A 439 -16.23 -13.15 10.66
CA GLY A 439 -17.38 -13.42 11.54
C GLY A 439 -17.75 -12.22 12.41
N GLY A 440 -18.95 -11.68 12.21
CA GLY A 440 -19.45 -10.49 12.89
C GLY A 440 -19.89 -10.73 14.34
N TYR A 441 -19.70 -9.70 15.18
CA TYR A 441 -20.28 -9.63 16.52
C TYR A 441 -21.71 -9.07 16.40
N ASN A 442 -22.70 -9.76 16.97
CA ASN A 442 -24.13 -9.47 16.77
C ASN A 442 -24.59 -9.38 15.31
N GLY A 443 -23.89 -10.06 14.38
CA GLY A 443 -24.24 -10.10 12.96
C GLY A 443 -23.68 -8.95 12.10
N GLU A 444 -22.96 -8.00 12.69
CA GLU A 444 -22.26 -6.94 11.93
C GLU A 444 -20.74 -7.18 11.91
N ASN A 445 -20.11 -7.01 10.75
CA ASN A 445 -18.66 -7.15 10.60
C ASN A 445 -17.97 -5.83 10.95
N THR A 446 -16.77 -5.87 11.53
CA THR A 446 -16.04 -4.63 11.88
C THR A 446 -15.35 -4.02 10.66
N ALA A 447 -15.67 -2.77 10.34
CA ALA A 447 -15.00 -2.01 9.28
C ALA A 447 -13.65 -1.45 9.78
N PHE A 448 -13.63 -0.77 10.93
CA PHE A 448 -12.40 -0.32 11.60
C PHE A 448 -12.53 -0.26 13.12
N TRP A 449 -11.40 -0.32 13.82
CA TRP A 449 -11.31 -0.30 15.28
C TRP A 449 -10.09 0.46 15.80
N ALA A 450 -10.21 0.93 17.04
CA ALA A 450 -9.12 1.24 17.94
C ALA A 450 -9.37 0.56 19.30
N ASN A 451 -8.29 0.11 19.95
CA ASN A 451 -8.28 -0.50 21.27
C ASN A 451 -9.30 -1.65 21.46
N TRP A 452 -9.37 -2.56 20.48
CA TRP A 452 -10.32 -3.68 20.45
C TRP A 452 -10.17 -4.63 21.66
N GLY A 453 -8.98 -4.71 22.26
CA GLY A 453 -8.69 -5.50 23.46
C GLY A 453 -7.71 -6.64 23.18
N TYR A 454 -8.11 -7.88 23.43
CA TYR A 454 -7.24 -9.07 23.36
C TYR A 454 -7.85 -10.27 22.61
N SER A 455 -9.06 -10.16 22.08
CA SER A 455 -9.77 -11.27 21.42
C SER A 455 -10.68 -10.76 20.30
N TRP A 456 -10.68 -11.45 19.15
CA TRP A 456 -11.59 -11.13 18.04
C TRP A 456 -13.06 -11.45 18.34
N ASN A 457 -13.34 -12.34 19.29
CA ASN A 457 -14.70 -12.82 19.57
C ASN A 457 -15.61 -11.75 20.21
N SER A 458 -15.03 -10.72 20.82
CA SER A 458 -15.77 -9.66 21.49
C SER A 458 -14.90 -8.39 21.64
N PRO A 459 -15.39 -7.21 21.25
CA PRO A 459 -14.70 -5.96 21.57
C PRO A 459 -14.64 -5.75 23.09
N GLY A 460 -13.54 -5.19 23.58
CA GLY A 460 -13.33 -4.90 24.99
C GLY A 460 -14.21 -3.78 25.57
N PRO A 461 -14.04 -3.44 26.87
CA PRO A 461 -14.75 -2.32 27.50
C PRO A 461 -14.27 -0.96 26.98
N ASN A 462 -12.99 -0.83 26.61
CA ASN A 462 -12.40 0.44 26.18
C ASN A 462 -12.28 0.55 24.65
N ALA A 463 -13.05 -0.25 23.91
CA ALA A 463 -12.98 -0.33 22.45
C ALA A 463 -13.78 0.80 21.78
N TRP A 464 -13.23 1.30 20.67
CA TRP A 464 -13.93 2.14 19.71
C TRP A 464 -13.93 1.45 18.36
N TYR A 465 -15.09 1.32 17.71
CA TYR A 465 -15.18 0.65 16.42
C TYR A 465 -16.39 1.11 15.60
N VAL A 466 -16.30 0.91 14.29
CA VAL A 466 -17.40 1.10 13.34
C VAL A 466 -17.64 -0.21 12.60
N THR A 467 -18.90 -0.58 12.42
CA THR A 467 -19.30 -1.79 11.69
C THR A 467 -19.55 -1.50 10.21
N THR A 468 -19.65 -2.56 9.39
CA THR A 468 -19.96 -2.49 7.96
C THR A 468 -21.35 -1.88 7.67
N SER A 469 -22.25 -1.86 8.65
CA SER A 469 -23.53 -1.14 8.59
C SER A 469 -23.40 0.38 8.79
N GLY A 470 -22.20 0.87 9.16
CA GLY A 470 -21.94 2.26 9.53
C GLY A 470 -22.21 2.60 11.00
N ASN A 471 -22.62 1.63 11.83
CA ASN A 471 -22.86 1.88 13.27
C ASN A 471 -21.55 2.12 14.00
N MET A 472 -21.44 3.25 14.71
CA MET A 472 -20.28 3.59 15.54
C MET A 472 -20.55 3.26 17.02
N TYR A 473 -19.60 2.58 17.66
CA TYR A 473 -19.67 2.19 19.06
C TYR A 473 -18.47 2.74 19.83
N CYS A 474 -18.70 3.78 20.63
CA CYS A 474 -17.77 4.27 21.65
C CYS A 474 -18.11 3.61 22.99
N ARG A 475 -17.25 2.69 23.48
CA ARG A 475 -17.46 2.05 24.79
C ARG A 475 -16.72 2.74 25.95
N ASN A 476 -15.83 3.67 25.62
CA ASN A 476 -15.20 4.61 26.54
C ASN A 476 -15.67 6.06 26.20
N GLY A 477 -15.14 7.07 26.89
CA GLY A 477 -15.40 8.49 26.59
C GLY A 477 -15.07 8.90 25.14
N ALA A 478 -15.76 9.92 24.65
CA ALA A 478 -15.58 10.53 23.33
C ALA A 478 -15.86 12.04 23.42
N ASP A 479 -14.80 12.85 23.32
CA ASP A 479 -14.85 14.30 23.49
C ASP A 479 -14.95 15.03 22.14
N PHE A 480 -15.85 16.02 22.05
CA PHE A 480 -16.09 16.79 20.83
C PHE A 480 -15.83 18.28 21.05
N HIS A 481 -14.71 18.79 20.52
CA HIS A 481 -14.30 20.19 20.72
C HIS A 481 -14.99 21.22 19.78
N GLY A 482 -15.66 20.76 18.73
CA GLY A 482 -16.27 21.60 17.70
C GLY A 482 -17.78 21.71 17.85
N LYS A 483 -18.50 21.09 16.90
CA LYS A 483 -19.97 21.05 16.85
C LYS A 483 -20.44 19.60 16.71
N VAL A 484 -21.52 19.25 17.37
CA VAL A 484 -22.24 17.98 17.18
C VAL A 484 -23.66 18.32 16.74
N ASP A 485 -24.01 17.98 15.51
CA ASP A 485 -25.34 18.21 14.95
C ASP A 485 -26.15 16.91 14.94
N PHE A 486 -27.37 16.98 15.47
CA PHE A 486 -28.39 15.93 15.32
C PHE A 486 -29.43 16.43 14.30
N SER A 487 -29.64 15.66 13.23
CA SER A 487 -30.61 16.01 12.18
C SER A 487 -32.07 15.91 12.66
N ASN A 488 -33.01 16.41 11.85
CA ASN A 488 -34.45 16.33 12.13
C ASN A 488 -35.00 14.88 12.24
N SER A 489 -34.28 13.87 11.79
CA SER A 489 -34.63 12.44 11.95
C SER A 489 -33.79 11.73 13.03
N SER A 490 -32.88 12.45 13.71
CA SER A 490 -31.97 11.90 14.73
C SER A 490 -32.62 11.83 16.11
N ARG A 491 -32.15 10.92 16.96
CA ARG A 491 -32.56 10.81 18.38
C ARG A 491 -31.32 10.63 19.26
N ALA A 492 -31.24 11.36 20.37
CA ALA A 492 -30.19 11.21 21.38
C ALA A 492 -30.80 10.65 22.67
N ASN A 493 -30.44 9.42 23.03
CA ASN A 493 -30.97 8.73 24.21
C ASN A 493 -29.96 8.81 25.36
N PHE A 494 -30.32 9.48 26.45
CA PHE A 494 -29.49 9.60 27.65
C PHE A 494 -30.06 8.70 28.76
N TYR A 495 -29.38 7.60 29.08
CA TYR A 495 -29.82 6.62 30.09
C TYR A 495 -29.37 6.93 31.52
N GLY A 496 -28.67 8.05 31.73
CA GLY A 496 -28.20 8.52 33.02
C GLY A 496 -28.21 10.06 33.08
N ASN A 497 -27.71 10.63 34.19
CA ASN A 497 -27.71 12.08 34.38
C ASN A 497 -26.94 12.80 33.26
N THR A 498 -27.58 13.84 32.70
CA THR A 498 -26.96 14.74 31.72
C THR A 498 -26.63 16.06 32.41
N THR A 499 -25.37 16.49 32.37
CA THR A 499 -24.88 17.71 33.03
C THR A 499 -24.41 18.71 31.98
N PHE A 500 -24.90 19.94 32.06
CA PHE A 500 -24.46 21.05 31.20
C PHE A 500 -23.65 22.05 32.04
N SER A 501 -22.33 22.12 31.81
CA SER A 501 -21.41 23.01 32.53
C SER A 501 -21.54 24.50 32.17
N ARG A 502 -22.48 24.84 31.27
CA ARG A 502 -22.92 26.18 30.86
C ARG A 502 -24.42 26.10 30.54
N SER A 503 -25.13 27.22 30.60
CA SER A 503 -26.57 27.29 30.31
C SER A 503 -26.91 26.71 28.92
N PRO A 504 -27.68 25.61 28.82
CA PRO A 504 -28.16 25.11 27.53
C PRO A 504 -29.25 26.03 26.97
N VAL A 505 -29.37 26.08 25.64
CA VAL A 505 -30.35 26.92 24.93
C VAL A 505 -31.25 26.04 24.07
N PHE A 506 -32.56 26.12 24.28
CA PHE A 506 -33.57 25.30 23.61
C PHE A 506 -34.54 26.18 22.82
N SER A 507 -34.21 26.48 21.55
CA SER A 507 -34.94 27.46 20.72
C SER A 507 -36.41 27.09 20.43
N ASN A 508 -36.76 25.80 20.48
CA ASN A 508 -38.11 25.29 20.23
C ASN A 508 -38.80 24.77 21.51
N GLY A 509 -38.31 25.14 22.69
CA GLY A 509 -38.80 24.64 23.99
C GLY A 509 -38.27 23.26 24.38
N ILE A 510 -38.85 22.70 25.44
CA ILE A 510 -38.51 21.38 26.00
C ILE A 510 -39.83 20.63 26.26
N GLU A 511 -39.99 19.43 25.71
CA GLU A 511 -41.10 18.54 26.03
C GLU A 511 -40.68 17.55 27.13
N LEU A 512 -41.50 17.42 28.18
CA LEU A 512 -41.21 16.60 29.37
C LEU A 512 -42.17 15.40 29.51
N GLY A 513 -43.16 15.28 28.62
CA GLY A 513 -44.25 14.32 28.74
C GLY A 513 -45.00 14.48 30.05
N SER A 514 -45.16 13.39 30.81
CA SER A 514 -45.83 13.37 32.12
C SER A 514 -44.87 13.56 33.31
N LYS A 515 -43.88 14.45 33.19
CA LYS A 515 -42.84 14.69 34.21
C LYS A 515 -42.63 16.19 34.43
N ASP A 516 -42.38 16.58 35.68
CA ASP A 516 -42.10 17.97 36.06
C ASP A 516 -40.60 18.31 36.05
N VAL A 517 -40.31 19.62 35.95
CA VAL A 517 -38.98 20.16 36.26
C VAL A 517 -38.87 20.39 37.77
N PHE A 518 -37.88 19.76 38.39
CA PHE A 518 -37.55 19.96 39.80
C PHE A 518 -36.30 20.85 39.94
N GLY A 519 -36.40 21.92 40.73
CA GLY A 519 -35.26 22.73 41.15
C GLY A 519 -34.78 22.34 42.55
N ASP A 520 -33.47 22.13 42.70
CA ASP A 520 -32.79 21.93 44.00
C ASP A 520 -32.57 23.26 44.73
N GLY A 521 -33.64 24.04 44.87
CA GLY A 521 -33.70 25.25 45.68
C GLY A 521 -34.65 25.08 46.87
N TRP A 522 -34.48 25.89 47.91
CA TRP A 522 -35.36 25.87 49.08
C TRP A 522 -36.78 26.35 48.73
N ASN A 523 -37.78 25.62 49.21
CA ASN A 523 -39.20 25.94 49.13
C ASN A 523 -39.68 26.31 50.55
N PRO A 524 -40.40 27.44 50.77
CA PRO A 524 -40.94 27.77 52.09
C PRO A 524 -41.93 26.75 52.67
N LYS A 525 -42.45 25.80 51.86
CA LYS A 525 -43.23 24.65 52.36
C LYS A 525 -42.42 23.35 52.52
N GLY A 526 -41.11 23.40 52.33
CA GLY A 526 -40.24 22.24 52.28
C GLY A 526 -40.31 21.46 50.95
N GLY A 527 -39.28 20.66 50.68
CA GLY A 527 -39.16 19.89 49.44
C GLY A 527 -38.56 20.67 48.26
N ARG A 528 -38.51 20.03 47.10
CA ARG A 528 -37.98 20.60 45.85
C ARG A 528 -38.92 21.66 45.28
N ASN A 529 -38.35 22.68 44.63
CA ASN A 529 -39.14 23.69 43.93
C ASN A 529 -39.72 23.13 42.63
N ALA A 530 -41.03 23.23 42.47
CA ALA A 530 -41.70 23.08 41.18
C ALA A 530 -41.59 24.39 40.38
N VAL A 531 -41.25 24.30 39.10
CA VAL A 531 -41.10 25.51 38.25
C VAL A 531 -42.47 26.07 37.88
N VAL A 532 -42.78 27.27 38.39
CA VAL A 532 -43.97 28.02 37.99
C VAL A 532 -43.70 28.72 36.65
N TRP A 533 -44.40 28.32 35.59
CA TRP A 533 -44.28 28.95 34.29
C TRP A 533 -45.07 30.26 34.25
N TRP A 534 -44.43 31.37 33.85
CA TRP A 534 -45.04 32.71 33.95
C TRP A 534 -46.33 32.86 33.11
N ASN A 535 -46.47 32.10 32.03
CA ASN A 535 -47.69 32.04 31.22
C ASN A 535 -48.88 31.40 31.98
N GLN A 536 -48.65 30.51 32.96
CA GLN A 536 -49.70 29.89 33.78
C GLN A 536 -50.29 30.86 34.80
N VAL A 537 -49.53 31.88 35.23
CA VAL A 537 -50.01 32.95 36.13
C VAL A 537 -51.05 33.82 35.42
N GLY A 538 -50.85 34.12 34.13
CA GLY A 538 -51.79 34.91 33.32
C GLY A 538 -52.97 34.14 32.73
N SER A 539 -52.80 32.84 32.44
CA SER A 539 -53.78 32.04 31.66
C SER A 539 -54.92 31.44 32.50
N GLY A 540 -55.56 32.27 33.32
CA GLY A 540 -56.92 32.06 33.86
C GLY A 540 -57.07 31.03 34.99
N SER A 541 -56.40 29.88 34.92
CA SER A 541 -56.53 28.80 35.90
C SER A 541 -56.07 29.23 37.29
N VAL A 542 -54.84 29.72 37.42
CA VAL A 542 -54.28 30.21 38.70
C VAL A 542 -55.13 31.35 39.26
N LYS A 543 -55.53 32.32 38.42
CA LYS A 543 -56.42 33.42 38.82
C LYS A 543 -57.76 32.91 39.38
N TYR A 544 -58.42 31.97 38.71
CA TYR A 544 -59.68 31.36 39.18
C TYR A 544 -59.55 30.60 40.52
N TRP A 545 -58.36 30.09 40.85
CA TRP A 545 -58.07 29.50 42.16
C TRP A 545 -57.64 30.51 43.23
N MET A 546 -57.23 31.73 42.86
CA MET A 546 -56.90 32.83 43.78
C MET A 546 -58.12 33.67 44.17
N GLU A 547 -59.19 33.69 43.36
CA GLU A 547 -60.42 34.43 43.67
C GLU A 547 -61.31 33.72 44.71
N GLN A 548 -61.86 34.48 45.68
CA GLN A 548 -62.69 33.91 46.74
C GLN A 548 -64.07 33.44 46.22
N LYS A 549 -64.33 32.15 46.33
CA LYS A 549 -65.59 31.52 45.87
C LYS A 549 -66.78 31.97 46.73
N SER A 550 -67.72 32.69 46.11
CA SER A 550 -68.82 33.38 46.81
C SER A 550 -70.23 32.94 46.36
N ASP A 551 -70.34 31.79 45.69
CA ASP A 551 -71.59 31.21 45.17
C ASP A 551 -72.61 30.91 46.28
N ARG A 552 -73.92 31.05 45.99
CA ARG A 552 -75.01 30.75 46.94
C ARG A 552 -75.02 29.28 47.38
N ARG A 553 -74.56 28.35 46.55
CA ARG A 553 -74.44 26.92 46.84
C ARG A 553 -73.37 26.59 47.89
N LEU A 554 -72.51 27.54 48.22
CA LEU A 554 -71.44 27.42 49.23
C LEU A 554 -71.82 28.11 50.56
N LYS A 555 -73.09 28.48 50.73
CA LYS A 555 -73.57 29.32 51.84
C LYS A 555 -74.92 28.83 52.38
N GLU A 556 -75.00 28.75 53.70
CA GLU A 556 -76.22 28.48 54.46
C GLU A 556 -76.52 29.67 55.40
N ASN A 557 -77.67 29.62 56.10
CA ASN A 557 -78.04 30.61 57.13
C ASN A 557 -77.96 32.08 56.66
N ILE A 558 -78.35 32.34 55.40
CA ILE A 558 -78.28 33.66 54.77
C ILE A 558 -79.42 34.55 55.29
N THR A 559 -79.09 35.46 56.21
CA THR A 559 -80.00 36.46 56.79
C THR A 559 -79.40 37.86 56.75
N ASP A 560 -80.21 38.90 56.95
CA ASP A 560 -79.71 40.27 57.11
C ASP A 560 -78.77 40.40 58.31
N THR A 561 -77.68 41.16 58.12
CA THR A 561 -76.69 41.38 59.17
C THR A 561 -77.14 42.43 60.19
N ALA A 562 -77.08 42.07 61.47
CA ALA A 562 -77.31 42.98 62.59
C ALA A 562 -76.13 43.94 62.86
N VAL A 563 -74.98 43.74 62.20
CA VAL A 563 -73.77 44.55 62.37
C VAL A 563 -74.02 45.98 61.93
N LYS A 564 -73.92 46.92 62.88
CA LYS A 564 -73.88 48.37 62.62
C LYS A 564 -72.50 48.75 62.07
N ALA A 565 -72.39 48.72 60.75
CA ALA A 565 -71.11 48.94 60.08
C ALA A 565 -70.70 50.42 60.13
N LEU A 566 -71.66 51.35 60.07
CA LEU A 566 -71.35 52.79 60.13
C LEU A 566 -70.75 53.20 61.49
N ASP A 567 -71.17 52.58 62.61
CA ASP A 567 -70.51 52.78 63.92
C ASP A 567 -69.06 52.31 63.90
N LYS A 568 -68.83 51.10 63.39
CA LYS A 568 -67.48 50.51 63.31
C LYS A 568 -66.56 51.33 62.42
N ILE A 569 -67.01 51.76 61.24
CA ILE A 569 -66.22 52.60 60.33
C ILE A 569 -65.91 53.96 60.96
N ASN A 570 -66.89 54.63 61.57
CA ASN A 570 -66.68 55.93 62.22
C ASN A 570 -65.72 55.88 63.43
N ARG A 571 -65.45 54.69 63.98
CA ARG A 571 -64.52 54.47 65.08
C ARG A 571 -63.10 54.12 64.62
N LEU A 572 -62.91 53.76 63.34
CA LEU A 572 -61.58 53.51 62.78
C LEU A 572 -60.84 54.84 62.60
N ARG A 573 -59.68 54.95 63.24
CA ARG A 573 -58.80 56.12 63.14
C ARG A 573 -57.90 55.97 61.91
N MET A 574 -58.21 56.71 60.85
CA MET A 574 -57.30 56.85 59.72
C MET A 574 -56.08 57.68 60.13
N VAL A 575 -54.88 57.27 59.72
CA VAL A 575 -53.60 57.93 60.00
C VAL A 575 -52.72 57.99 58.75
N ALA A 576 -51.92 59.05 58.64
CA ALA A 576 -50.74 59.09 57.77
C ALA A 576 -49.51 58.63 58.58
N PHE A 577 -48.57 57.92 57.94
CA PHE A 577 -47.36 57.44 58.61
C PHE A 577 -46.21 57.16 57.64
N ASP A 578 -44.97 57.19 58.16
CA ASP A 578 -43.78 56.78 57.43
C ASP A 578 -43.30 55.40 57.90
N PHE A 579 -42.97 54.50 56.96
CA PHE A 579 -42.34 53.23 57.30
C PHE A 579 -40.92 53.45 57.83
N ILE A 580 -40.62 52.94 59.03
CA ILE A 580 -39.36 53.21 59.76
C ILE A 580 -38.12 52.81 58.96
N GLU A 581 -38.15 51.69 58.25
CA GLU A 581 -37.02 51.18 57.46
C GLU A 581 -36.93 51.86 56.08
N SER A 582 -37.96 51.69 55.25
CA SER A 582 -37.95 52.12 53.84
C SER A 582 -38.15 53.63 53.63
N LYS A 583 -38.55 54.37 54.67
CA LYS A 583 -38.96 55.80 54.62
C LYS A 583 -40.07 56.10 53.61
N LYS A 584 -40.82 55.09 53.16
CA LYS A 584 -42.02 55.29 52.34
C LYS A 584 -43.09 55.98 53.18
N HIS A 585 -43.59 57.11 52.71
CA HIS A 585 -44.80 57.75 53.24
C HIS A 585 -46.05 56.99 52.79
N GLU A 586 -47.01 56.83 53.71
CA GLU A 586 -48.38 56.40 53.43
C GLU A 586 -49.32 57.51 53.91
N GLU A 587 -50.00 58.19 52.98
CA GLU A 587 -50.87 59.34 53.29
C GLU A 587 -52.13 58.94 54.07
N ILE A 588 -52.60 57.70 53.89
CA ILE A 588 -53.80 57.20 54.55
C ILE A 588 -53.75 55.68 54.77
N GLY A 589 -53.86 55.27 56.04
CA GLY A 589 -53.95 53.87 56.44
C GLY A 589 -54.44 53.70 57.88
N LEU A 590 -54.27 52.51 58.42
CA LEU A 590 -54.71 52.10 59.76
C LEU A 590 -53.53 51.52 60.57
N ILE A 591 -53.55 51.73 61.89
CA ILE A 591 -52.71 50.97 62.83
C ILE A 591 -53.42 49.65 63.15
N ALA A 592 -52.74 48.52 62.95
CA ALA A 592 -53.34 47.19 63.09
C ALA A 592 -53.88 46.93 64.50
N GLN A 593 -53.10 47.32 65.52
CA GLN A 593 -53.47 47.19 66.94
C GLN A 593 -54.73 48.00 67.29
N GLU A 594 -54.90 49.21 66.72
CA GLU A 594 -56.11 50.02 66.92
C GLU A 594 -57.31 49.36 66.22
N ALA A 595 -57.13 48.95 64.96
CA ALA A 595 -58.19 48.39 64.13
C ALA A 595 -58.70 47.00 64.60
N GLU A 596 -57.81 46.16 65.17
CA GLU A 596 -58.15 44.86 65.76
C GLU A 596 -59.25 44.99 66.82
N THR A 597 -59.24 46.08 67.61
CA THR A 597 -60.25 46.32 68.67
C THR A 597 -61.66 46.64 68.13
N ILE A 598 -61.77 47.05 66.87
CA ILE A 598 -63.02 47.53 66.26
C ILE A 598 -63.56 46.52 65.25
N VAL A 599 -62.68 45.94 64.42
CA VAL A 599 -63.02 44.90 63.44
C VAL A 599 -61.94 43.79 63.46
N PRO A 600 -61.93 42.89 64.47
CA PRO A 600 -60.84 41.91 64.64
C PRO A 600 -60.49 41.11 63.37
N ARG A 601 -61.50 40.79 62.56
CA ARG A 601 -61.38 40.00 61.33
C ARG A 601 -60.59 40.67 60.18
N ILE A 602 -60.26 41.96 60.27
CA ILE A 602 -59.38 42.61 59.27
C ILE A 602 -57.90 42.47 59.61
N VAL A 603 -57.56 41.93 60.78
CA VAL A 603 -56.17 41.78 61.24
C VAL A 603 -55.79 40.31 61.24
N SER A 604 -54.64 40.00 60.65
CA SER A 604 -54.07 38.66 60.63
C SER A 604 -52.69 38.64 61.29
N ARG A 605 -52.41 37.51 61.95
CA ARG A 605 -51.13 37.19 62.61
C ARG A 605 -50.43 36.11 61.80
N ASP A 606 -49.11 36.09 61.85
CA ASP A 606 -48.31 35.00 61.30
C ASP A 606 -48.64 33.69 62.06
N PRO A 607 -49.06 32.60 61.37
CA PRO A 607 -49.40 31.34 62.03
C PRO A 607 -48.17 30.57 62.54
N GLU A 608 -46.96 30.87 62.05
CA GLU A 608 -45.70 30.26 62.46
C GLU A 608 -44.96 31.10 63.53
N ASN A 609 -45.30 32.40 63.66
CA ASN A 609 -44.77 33.30 64.68
C ASN A 609 -45.86 34.19 65.31
N GLN A 610 -46.39 33.79 66.46
CA GLN A 610 -47.49 34.50 67.15
C GLN A 610 -47.10 35.91 67.67
N ASP A 611 -45.81 36.15 67.90
CA ASP A 611 -45.23 37.45 68.29
C ASP A 611 -44.75 38.27 67.07
N GLY A 612 -45.07 37.82 65.85
CA GLY A 612 -44.77 38.52 64.60
C GLY A 612 -45.59 39.80 64.40
N TYR A 613 -45.25 40.54 63.33
CA TYR A 613 -45.97 41.76 62.97
C TYR A 613 -47.44 41.47 62.59
N LEU A 614 -48.33 42.41 62.94
CA LEU A 614 -49.74 42.34 62.55
C LEU A 614 -49.94 42.87 61.13
N HIS A 615 -50.69 42.13 60.32
CA HIS A 615 -51.04 42.50 58.95
C HIS A 615 -52.51 42.93 58.87
N ILE A 616 -52.83 43.89 57.99
CA ILE A 616 -54.20 44.38 57.77
C ILE A 616 -54.69 43.94 56.38
N ASP A 617 -55.78 43.18 56.35
CA ASP A 617 -56.56 42.93 55.14
C ASP A 617 -57.56 44.08 54.92
N TYR A 618 -57.14 45.08 54.15
CA TYR A 618 -58.00 46.17 53.70
C TYR A 618 -59.16 45.69 52.81
N THR A 619 -59.09 44.51 52.19
CA THR A 619 -60.20 43.97 51.39
C THR A 619 -61.34 43.47 52.28
N ALA A 620 -61.03 42.97 53.48
CA ALA A 620 -62.02 42.59 54.49
C ALA A 620 -62.84 43.78 55.04
N LEU A 621 -62.40 45.03 54.84
CA LEU A 621 -63.19 46.23 55.14
C LEU A 621 -64.28 46.53 54.09
N VAL A 622 -64.13 46.08 52.84
CA VAL A 622 -65.04 46.45 51.74
C VAL A 622 -66.52 46.11 52.05
N PRO A 623 -66.87 44.93 52.62
CA PRO A 623 -68.24 44.65 53.04
C PRO A 623 -68.77 45.59 54.14
N TYR A 624 -67.90 46.05 55.06
CA TYR A 624 -68.28 47.01 56.10
C TYR A 624 -68.50 48.40 55.50
N LEU A 625 -67.67 48.84 54.56
CA LEU A 625 -67.84 50.11 53.84
C LEU A 625 -69.16 50.12 53.04
N ILE A 626 -69.46 49.04 52.30
CA ILE A 626 -70.73 48.89 51.58
C ILE A 626 -71.93 48.98 52.54
N LYS A 627 -71.88 48.25 53.67
CA LYS A 627 -72.96 48.28 54.67
C LYS A 627 -73.08 49.64 55.37
N ALA A 628 -71.97 50.33 55.62
CA ALA A 628 -71.96 51.68 56.21
C ALA A 628 -72.60 52.71 55.27
N ILE A 629 -72.34 52.63 53.95
CA ILE A 629 -72.98 53.46 52.93
C ILE A 629 -74.49 53.19 52.87
N GLN A 630 -74.92 51.92 52.93
CA GLN A 630 -76.35 51.56 53.02
C GLN A 630 -77.01 52.13 54.27
N GLU A 631 -76.36 52.03 55.44
CA GLU A 631 -76.86 52.59 56.71
C GLU A 631 -76.89 54.13 56.71
N LEU A 632 -75.95 54.78 56.01
CA LEU A 632 -75.93 56.23 55.83
C LEU A 632 -77.08 56.69 54.92
N ASN A 633 -77.30 56.02 53.78
CA ASN A 633 -78.41 56.32 52.87
C ASN A 633 -79.77 56.14 53.56
N GLN A 634 -79.96 55.06 54.33
CA GLN A 634 -81.17 54.85 55.14
C GLN A 634 -81.39 55.93 56.21
N LYS A 635 -80.33 56.56 56.73
CA LYS A 635 -80.46 57.73 57.60
C LYS A 635 -80.89 58.97 56.81
N ILE A 636 -80.32 59.21 55.64
CA ILE A 636 -80.66 60.36 54.77
C ILE A 636 -82.13 60.30 54.34
N GLU A 637 -82.59 59.18 53.76
CA GLU A 637 -84.00 58.97 53.37
C GLU A 637 -84.97 59.17 54.55
N LYS A 638 -84.53 58.85 55.77
CA LYS A 638 -85.33 59.04 56.98
C LYS A 638 -85.35 60.50 57.45
N MET A 639 -84.24 61.23 57.32
CA MET A 639 -84.21 62.67 57.60
C MET A 639 -85.10 63.43 56.61
N GLU A 640 -85.02 63.12 55.32
CA GLU A 640 -85.85 63.72 54.27
C GLU A 640 -87.35 63.52 54.55
N LYS A 641 -87.76 62.29 54.91
CA LYS A 641 -89.13 61.96 55.37
C LYS A 641 -89.51 62.47 56.77
N THR A 642 -88.66 63.28 57.40
CA THR A 642 -88.96 64.00 58.66
C THR A 642 -88.87 65.52 58.47
N ILE A 643 -88.49 65.99 57.27
CA ILE A 643 -88.35 67.41 56.90
C ILE A 643 -89.41 67.81 55.85
N ALA A 644 -89.94 66.84 55.11
CA ALA A 644 -91.17 66.93 54.31
C ALA A 644 -92.37 66.33 55.09
#